data_AF-A0A922AT78-F1
#
_entry.id   AF-A0A922AT78-F1
#
_cell.length_a   1.000
_cell.length_b   1.000
_cell.length_c   1.000
_cell.angle_alpha   90.00
_cell.angle_beta   90.00
_cell.angle_gamma   90.00
#
_symmetry.space_group_name_H-M   'P 1'
#
loop_
_entity.id
_entity.type
_entity.pdbx_description
1 polymer ?
#
loop_
_entity_poly.entity_id
_entity_poly.type
_entity_poly.pdbx_seq_one_letter_code
_entity_poly.pdbx_strand_id
1 'polypeptide(L)'
;MEKPVDMVSCLVRRKPGTPPRISVEPEDEDEAFAAVPVEQMSVRGVFLLSMAIVSFAAFTLFALSDVLQGETHAAAQWALLLAVPATSAAAWFPISISHAPQGVIRIKSSMPPPTPDSPAPSFSPGSSLLTRLARRYRRNHMFAIYQSVGWTLYGLFVALQLACFEPQNVCTLLFCQPGIHSVQAGAAFIAEVLIISSVLTLERRRDRNRQRRKDRFVVQLNNFNNMLLLVGATLLALVSEYSRAFPNPSGSSVGYSMAAGLGSLALFVTALLNTYGLGGVLSTKDGWNFYQPFMGGARFVLFQKVSWTCFGAGTALQLLYLISLVVVELELFMGAMAVAGSFFVVAEIGMMIATAMFTEFIMVISRSIATHLYQKDSHNGLLEDVNRYHVKYVLPQIVTGCLPAVAAYRHYIYDMEAFVPVLILTIFIYIYEFTYRGNPQQTGCRERISWVTGRSFLVDTVQKYFNGKIIRMAPLDPEKQYVLSFHPHGIMPISVMWLQFTDQWRKLFPNFYAHILTASVLHQMPLARDILHFYGSREVTRNAFAYTLQNKESVLLVPGGQAEMLEQRSAQKEVRVYTHHKGFIRLAIEHGVPLVPVLSFNEGEMMDNVQAPMMQRWFVKKLAFPFPYFPYGRGLLPIPRKVNIPIVVGEPLEVPHIPKPTQDDVDKVHTKYFAALEEIFVKYKDEVGCGDYKLVFI
;
A
#
# COMPACT_ATOMS: atom_id res chain seq x y z
N MET A 1 -30.59 27.46 42.70
CA MET A 1 -29.67 26.30 42.61
C MET A 1 -30.33 25.28 41.69
N GLU A 2 -30.18 25.44 40.38
CA GLU A 2 -30.72 24.50 39.39
C GLU A 2 -29.61 23.52 38.99
N LYS A 3 -29.95 22.23 39.00
CA LYS A 3 -29.05 21.13 38.66
C LYS A 3 -28.69 21.18 37.17
N PRO A 4 -27.45 20.84 36.78
CA PRO A 4 -27.09 20.72 35.37
C PRO A 4 -27.85 19.55 34.73
N VAL A 5 -28.53 19.83 33.62
CA VAL A 5 -29.22 18.82 32.80
C VAL A 5 -28.16 17.98 32.08
N ASP A 6 -28.23 16.66 32.28
CA ASP A 6 -27.26 15.68 31.80
C ASP A 6 -27.23 15.59 30.26
N MET A 7 -26.09 15.98 29.68
CA MET A 7 -25.70 15.72 28.28
C MET A 7 -25.66 14.22 27.95
N VAL A 8 -25.67 13.36 28.97
CA VAL A 8 -25.64 11.90 28.87
C VAL A 8 -26.93 11.32 28.26
N SER A 9 -28.08 12.02 28.34
CA SER A 9 -29.34 11.43 27.85
C SER A 9 -29.50 11.42 26.32
N CYS A 10 -28.85 12.34 25.59
CA CYS A 10 -28.99 12.42 24.13
C CYS A 10 -28.08 11.44 23.36
N LEU A 11 -26.96 11.01 23.96
CA LEU A 11 -25.98 10.12 23.29
C LEU A 11 -26.21 8.62 23.57
N VAL A 12 -27.12 8.24 24.49
CA VAL A 12 -27.21 6.85 25.02
C VAL A 12 -28.32 5.99 24.35
N ARG A 13 -29.02 6.47 23.32
CA ARG A 13 -30.05 5.63 22.66
C ARG A 13 -30.03 5.69 21.13
N ARG A 14 -29.14 4.94 20.48
CA ARG A 14 -29.45 4.20 19.24
C ARG A 14 -28.64 2.90 19.16
N LYS A 15 -29.29 1.75 19.32
CA LYS A 15 -28.74 0.47 18.88
C LYS A 15 -28.64 0.52 17.34
N PRO A 16 -27.55 0.03 16.70
CA PRO A 16 -27.50 -0.07 15.26
C PRO A 16 -28.56 -1.07 14.79
N GLY A 17 -29.55 -0.60 14.04
CA GLY A 17 -30.43 -1.44 13.24
C GLY A 17 -29.65 -1.98 12.04
N THR A 18 -29.93 -3.21 11.64
CA THR A 18 -29.35 -3.85 10.45
C THR A 18 -29.61 -2.96 9.22
N PRO A 19 -28.59 -2.53 8.47
CA PRO A 19 -28.81 -1.69 7.30
C PRO A 19 -29.52 -2.49 6.19
N PRO A 20 -30.43 -1.87 5.42
CA PRO A 20 -31.04 -2.51 4.25
C PRO A 20 -29.97 -2.78 3.17
N ARG A 21 -30.04 -3.96 2.55
CA ARG A 21 -29.23 -4.30 1.37
C ARG A 21 -29.63 -3.38 0.21
N ILE A 22 -28.68 -2.60 -0.29
CA ILE A 22 -28.85 -1.80 -1.51
C ILE A 22 -28.18 -2.55 -2.67
N SER A 23 -28.98 -2.87 -3.69
CA SER A 23 -28.52 -3.25 -5.03
C SER A 23 -28.24 -1.97 -5.82
N VAL A 24 -26.97 -1.60 -5.95
CA VAL A 24 -26.52 -0.60 -6.92
C VAL A 24 -26.11 -1.35 -8.18
N GLU A 25 -26.87 -1.19 -9.26
CA GLU A 25 -26.37 -1.58 -10.59
C GLU A 25 -25.28 -0.59 -11.00
N PRO A 26 -24.07 -1.06 -11.38
CA PRO A 26 -23.00 -0.19 -11.82
C PRO A 26 -23.30 0.36 -13.22
N GLU A 27 -23.24 1.69 -13.38
CA GLU A 27 -23.31 2.36 -14.70
C GLU A 27 -21.98 2.17 -15.48
N ASP A 28 -22.14 1.98 -16.79
CA ASP A 28 -21.22 1.36 -17.77
C ASP A 28 -19.90 2.11 -18.12
N GLU A 29 -19.49 3.15 -17.39
CA GLU A 29 -18.23 3.87 -17.69
C GLU A 29 -17.02 3.42 -16.84
N ASP A 30 -17.24 2.73 -15.72
CA ASP A 30 -16.19 2.32 -14.76
C ASP A 30 -15.66 0.88 -14.96
N GLU A 31 -16.20 0.11 -15.91
CA GLU A 31 -15.90 -1.33 -16.07
C GLU A 31 -14.48 -1.66 -16.60
N ALA A 32 -13.70 -0.66 -17.01
CA ALA A 32 -12.35 -0.86 -17.57
C ALA A 32 -11.27 -1.15 -16.50
N PHE A 33 -11.53 -0.90 -15.21
CA PHE A 33 -10.45 -0.84 -14.19
C PHE A 33 -10.58 -1.77 -12.98
N ALA A 34 -11.62 -2.60 -12.88
CA ALA A 34 -11.75 -3.57 -11.79
C ALA A 34 -10.60 -4.61 -11.80
N ALA A 35 -9.88 -4.73 -10.68
CA ALA A 35 -8.93 -5.81 -10.43
C ALA A 35 -9.64 -6.99 -9.74
N VAL A 36 -9.17 -8.19 -10.04
CA VAL A 36 -9.72 -9.48 -9.60
C VAL A 36 -9.55 -9.67 -8.09
N PRO A 37 -10.61 -9.98 -7.31
CA PRO A 37 -10.50 -10.38 -5.91
C PRO A 37 -9.61 -11.63 -5.74
N VAL A 38 -8.92 -11.78 -4.62
CA VAL A 38 -8.20 -13.03 -4.26
C VAL A 38 -9.15 -14.25 -4.25
N GLU A 39 -10.43 -14.01 -3.98
CA GLU A 39 -11.52 -15.00 -4.09
C GLU A 39 -11.77 -15.52 -5.53
N GLN A 40 -11.12 -14.94 -6.53
CA GLN A 40 -11.14 -15.39 -7.93
C GLN A 40 -9.76 -15.92 -8.41
N MET A 41 -8.79 -16.17 -7.51
CA MET A 41 -7.55 -16.85 -7.89
C MET A 41 -7.87 -18.26 -8.40
N SER A 42 -7.26 -18.64 -9.53
CA SER A 42 -7.33 -20.04 -9.95
C SER A 42 -6.67 -20.90 -8.88
N VAL A 43 -7.20 -22.10 -8.63
CA VAL A 43 -6.60 -23.08 -7.70
C VAL A 43 -5.13 -23.30 -8.02
N ARG A 44 -4.77 -23.21 -9.30
CA ARG A 44 -3.39 -23.29 -9.79
C ARG A 44 -2.54 -22.06 -9.43
N GLY A 45 -3.06 -20.83 -9.52
CA GLY A 45 -2.35 -19.63 -9.07
C GLY A 45 -2.10 -19.63 -7.55
N VAL A 46 -3.06 -20.12 -6.77
CA VAL A 46 -2.87 -20.34 -5.32
C VAL A 46 -1.80 -21.40 -5.07
N PHE A 47 -1.84 -22.51 -5.79
CA PHE A 47 -0.83 -23.57 -5.68
C PHE A 47 0.59 -23.06 -6.02
N LEU A 48 0.75 -22.33 -7.13
CA LEU A 48 2.05 -21.76 -7.52
C LEU A 48 2.58 -20.76 -6.49
N LEU A 49 1.71 -19.93 -5.90
CA LEU A 49 2.07 -19.01 -4.83
C LEU A 49 2.51 -19.77 -3.57
N SER A 50 1.78 -20.82 -3.18
CA SER A 50 2.15 -21.66 -2.04
C SER A 50 3.50 -22.34 -2.25
N MET A 51 3.77 -22.87 -3.45
CA MET A 51 5.06 -23.48 -3.78
C MET A 51 6.22 -22.46 -3.74
N ALA A 52 5.99 -21.23 -4.22
CA ALA A 52 6.97 -20.15 -4.14
C ALA A 52 7.36 -19.84 -2.68
N ILE A 53 6.35 -19.73 -1.80
CA ILE A 53 6.54 -19.44 -0.37
C ILE A 53 7.27 -20.59 0.33
N VAL A 54 6.84 -21.83 0.09
CA VAL A 54 7.47 -23.02 0.69
C VAL A 54 8.93 -23.15 0.26
N SER A 55 9.22 -22.95 -1.03
CA SER A 55 10.57 -23.04 -1.57
C SER A 55 11.48 -21.92 -1.04
N PHE A 56 10.96 -20.71 -0.91
CA PHE A 56 11.69 -19.60 -0.31
C PHE A 56 11.97 -19.83 1.18
N ALA A 57 11.01 -20.37 1.93
CA ALA A 57 11.20 -20.74 3.34
C ALA A 57 12.26 -21.83 3.50
N ALA A 58 12.22 -22.87 2.64
CA ALA A 58 13.23 -23.93 2.63
C ALA A 58 14.62 -23.41 2.25
N PHE A 59 14.72 -22.56 1.22
CA PHE A 59 15.95 -21.87 0.84
C PHE A 59 16.51 -21.02 2.00
N THR A 60 15.66 -20.26 2.69
CA THR A 60 16.07 -19.40 3.81
C THR A 60 16.60 -20.20 4.98
N LEU A 61 15.89 -21.27 5.35
CA LEU A 61 16.33 -22.20 6.40
C LEU A 61 17.66 -22.87 6.04
N PHE A 62 17.84 -23.24 4.77
CA PHE A 62 19.07 -23.85 4.29
C PHE A 62 20.25 -22.86 4.25
N ALA A 63 20.03 -21.63 3.77
CA ALA A 63 21.05 -20.58 3.74
C ALA A 63 21.48 -20.15 5.16
N LEU A 64 20.56 -20.18 6.12
CA LEU A 64 20.83 -19.85 7.52
C LEU A 64 21.42 -21.02 8.31
N SER A 65 21.09 -22.28 7.98
CA SER A 65 21.63 -23.45 8.67
C SER A 65 23.15 -23.56 8.56
N ASP A 66 23.70 -23.12 7.42
CA ASP A 66 25.15 -23.08 7.20
C ASP A 66 25.87 -22.07 8.13
N VAL A 67 25.17 -21.01 8.58
CA VAL A 67 25.71 -20.01 9.52
C VAL A 67 25.47 -20.43 10.97
N LEU A 68 24.34 -21.07 11.25
CA LEU A 68 23.86 -21.39 12.61
C LEU A 68 24.28 -22.78 13.12
N GLN A 69 25.02 -23.58 12.32
CA GLN A 69 25.54 -24.90 12.70
C GLN A 69 24.46 -25.89 13.19
N GLY A 70 23.24 -25.82 12.64
CA GLY A 70 22.11 -26.66 13.06
C GLY A 70 21.89 -27.90 12.18
N GLU A 71 21.38 -29.00 12.75
CA GLU A 71 20.97 -30.23 12.02
C GLU A 71 19.73 -30.04 11.11
N THR A 72 19.37 -28.82 10.76
CA THR A 72 18.18 -28.48 9.95
C THR A 72 18.35 -28.76 8.46
N HIS A 73 19.50 -29.28 8.03
CA HIS A 73 19.83 -29.49 6.62
C HIS A 73 18.89 -30.49 5.92
N ALA A 74 18.57 -31.64 6.54
CA ALA A 74 17.82 -32.70 5.88
C ALA A 74 16.39 -32.30 5.48
N ALA A 75 15.64 -31.65 6.38
CA ALA A 75 14.26 -31.25 6.11
C ALA A 75 14.16 -30.15 5.04
N ALA A 76 15.07 -29.16 5.09
CA ALA A 76 15.14 -28.10 4.08
C ALA A 76 15.58 -28.64 2.70
N GLN A 77 16.49 -29.61 2.67
CA GLN A 77 16.89 -30.33 1.45
C GLN A 77 15.71 -31.06 0.81
N TRP A 78 14.97 -31.86 1.58
CA TRP A 78 13.81 -32.59 1.08
C TRP A 78 12.71 -31.65 0.57
N ALA A 79 12.51 -30.51 1.24
CA ALA A 79 11.55 -29.51 0.79
C ALA A 79 11.92 -28.91 -0.58
N LEU A 80 13.20 -28.57 -0.80
CA LEU A 80 13.69 -28.07 -2.10
C LEU A 80 13.70 -29.15 -3.20
N LEU A 81 14.02 -30.39 -2.84
CA LEU A 81 13.97 -31.54 -3.76
C LEU A 81 12.55 -31.84 -4.24
N LEU A 82 11.55 -31.75 -3.37
CA LEU A 82 10.17 -32.11 -3.73
C LEU A 82 9.39 -30.96 -4.38
N ALA A 83 9.77 -29.70 -4.14
CA ALA A 83 9.08 -28.53 -4.68
C ALA A 83 9.13 -28.48 -6.22
N VAL A 84 10.31 -28.61 -6.81
CA VAL A 84 10.51 -28.46 -8.26
C VAL A 84 9.69 -29.47 -9.09
N PRO A 85 9.72 -30.79 -8.80
CA PRO A 85 8.87 -31.75 -9.50
C PRO A 85 7.38 -31.50 -9.27
N ALA A 86 6.97 -31.10 -8.06
CA ALA A 86 5.57 -30.83 -7.74
C ALA A 86 5.02 -29.61 -8.50
N THR A 87 5.78 -28.52 -8.53
CA THR A 87 5.47 -27.28 -9.26
C THR A 87 5.46 -27.52 -10.77
N SER A 88 6.43 -28.28 -11.27
CA SER A 88 6.44 -28.67 -12.68
C SER A 88 5.27 -29.57 -13.04
N ALA A 89 4.86 -30.50 -12.17
CA ALA A 89 3.70 -31.36 -12.39
C ALA A 89 2.38 -30.57 -12.46
N ALA A 90 2.27 -29.44 -11.74
CA ALA A 90 1.15 -28.51 -11.89
C ALA A 90 1.07 -27.87 -13.29
N ALA A 91 2.13 -27.96 -14.11
CA ALA A 91 2.07 -27.64 -15.54
C ALA A 91 1.14 -28.59 -16.32
N TRP A 92 1.03 -29.84 -15.86
CA TRP A 92 0.47 -30.98 -16.58
C TRP A 92 -0.89 -31.47 -16.04
N PHE A 93 -1.29 -31.09 -14.82
CA PHE A 93 -2.61 -31.45 -14.25
C PHE A 93 -3.75 -30.48 -14.63
N PRO A 94 -4.95 -30.98 -15.01
CA PRO A 94 -6.12 -30.13 -15.27
C PRO A 94 -6.86 -29.79 -13.96
N ILE A 95 -6.36 -28.82 -13.19
CA ILE A 95 -7.03 -28.39 -11.94
C ILE A 95 -7.98 -27.21 -12.24
N SER A 96 -9.10 -27.48 -12.91
CA SER A 96 -10.27 -26.60 -12.80
C SER A 96 -11.44 -27.44 -12.29
N ILE A 97 -11.58 -27.51 -10.97
CA ILE A 97 -12.75 -28.10 -10.33
C ILE A 97 -13.77 -26.97 -10.21
N SER A 98 -14.78 -26.95 -11.08
CA SER A 98 -15.93 -26.05 -10.92
C SER A 98 -17.06 -26.82 -10.26
N HIS A 99 -17.56 -26.35 -9.11
CA HIS A 99 -18.82 -26.85 -8.55
C HIS A 99 -19.97 -26.44 -9.47
N ALA A 100 -20.65 -27.42 -10.06
CA ALA A 100 -21.93 -27.20 -10.74
C ALA A 100 -23.08 -27.35 -9.72
N PRO A 101 -24.21 -26.64 -9.87
CA PRO A 101 -25.29 -26.60 -8.85
C PRO A 101 -26.09 -27.90 -8.66
N GLN A 102 -25.64 -29.05 -9.19
CA GLN A 102 -26.42 -30.30 -9.23
C GLN A 102 -25.62 -31.56 -8.86
N GLY A 103 -24.59 -31.44 -8.02
CA GLY A 103 -23.96 -32.62 -7.39
C GLY A 103 -23.12 -33.53 -8.29
N VAL A 104 -22.86 -33.15 -9.55
CA VAL A 104 -21.97 -33.90 -10.45
C VAL A 104 -20.64 -33.16 -10.63
N ILE A 105 -19.54 -33.80 -10.22
CA ILE A 105 -18.17 -33.32 -10.47
C ILE A 105 -17.90 -33.47 -11.97
N ARG A 106 -17.75 -32.35 -12.69
CA ARG A 106 -17.45 -32.36 -14.14
C ARG A 106 -15.98 -32.01 -14.37
N ILE A 107 -15.18 -33.03 -14.70
CA ILE A 107 -13.79 -32.86 -15.14
C ILE A 107 -13.83 -32.45 -16.63
N LYS A 108 -13.50 -31.20 -16.94
CA LYS A 108 -13.33 -30.78 -18.35
C LYS A 108 -11.93 -31.14 -18.83
N SER A 109 -11.85 -31.95 -19.88
CA SER A 109 -10.62 -32.15 -20.66
C SER A 109 -10.13 -30.81 -21.22
N SER A 110 -8.82 -30.68 -21.34
CA SER A 110 -8.05 -29.46 -21.65
C SER A 110 -8.27 -28.84 -23.03
N MET A 111 -9.20 -29.34 -23.84
CA MET A 111 -9.47 -28.89 -25.21
C MET A 111 -10.92 -28.40 -25.35
N PRO A 112 -11.18 -27.24 -25.97
CA PRO A 112 -12.53 -26.87 -26.36
C PRO A 112 -13.08 -27.89 -27.36
N PRO A 113 -14.35 -28.32 -27.27
CA PRO A 113 -14.97 -29.01 -28.38
C PRO A 113 -15.04 -28.04 -29.58
N PRO A 114 -14.90 -28.52 -30.82
CA PRO A 114 -15.00 -27.66 -31.99
C PRO A 114 -16.40 -27.04 -32.06
N THR A 115 -16.46 -25.73 -32.26
CA THR A 115 -17.70 -24.98 -32.55
C THR A 115 -18.17 -25.29 -33.98
N PRO A 116 -19.48 -25.41 -34.24
CA PRO A 116 -20.02 -25.76 -35.56
C PRO A 116 -19.60 -24.81 -36.70
N ASP A 117 -19.24 -23.56 -36.38
CA ASP A 117 -18.98 -22.50 -37.38
C ASP A 117 -17.49 -22.23 -37.66
N SER A 118 -16.59 -23.13 -37.29
CA SER A 118 -15.17 -23.02 -37.70
C SER A 118 -14.98 -23.61 -39.11
N PRO A 119 -14.33 -22.90 -40.06
CA PRO A 119 -14.06 -23.48 -41.38
C PRO A 119 -13.22 -24.75 -41.20
N ALA A 120 -13.69 -25.85 -41.77
CA ALA A 120 -13.01 -27.13 -41.72
C ALA A 120 -11.57 -26.98 -42.27
N PRO A 121 -10.52 -27.34 -41.52
CA PRO A 121 -9.17 -27.32 -42.06
C PRO A 121 -9.05 -28.43 -43.09
N SER A 122 -8.74 -28.06 -44.33
CA SER A 122 -8.34 -28.98 -45.39
C SER A 122 -7.18 -29.85 -44.91
N PHE A 123 -7.43 -31.14 -44.79
CA PHE A 123 -6.45 -32.15 -44.41
C PHE A 123 -5.43 -32.34 -45.53
N SER A 124 -4.14 -32.16 -45.22
CA SER A 124 -3.03 -32.73 -46.01
C SER A 124 -2.45 -33.94 -45.26
N PRO A 125 -2.54 -35.16 -45.84
CA PRO A 125 -2.00 -36.37 -45.22
C PRO A 125 -0.48 -36.44 -45.51
N GLY A 126 0.36 -36.10 -44.53
CA GLY A 126 1.81 -36.25 -44.73
C GLY A 126 2.76 -35.65 -43.68
N SER A 127 2.28 -35.05 -42.59
CA SER A 127 3.19 -34.55 -41.54
C SER A 127 3.53 -35.65 -40.53
N SER A 128 4.81 -36.01 -40.45
CA SER A 128 5.33 -37.00 -39.50
C SER A 128 5.07 -36.56 -38.06
N LEU A 129 5.02 -37.53 -37.14
CA LEU A 129 4.79 -37.30 -35.70
C LEU A 129 5.78 -36.26 -35.13
N LEU A 130 7.01 -36.27 -35.65
CA LEU A 130 8.07 -35.31 -35.36
C LEU A 130 7.74 -33.89 -35.84
N THR A 131 7.13 -33.71 -37.02
CA THR A 131 6.69 -32.39 -37.50
C THR A 131 5.47 -31.88 -36.71
N ARG A 132 4.61 -32.78 -36.21
CA ARG A 132 3.49 -32.45 -35.31
C ARG A 132 3.97 -32.05 -33.92
N LEU A 133 4.93 -32.78 -33.35
CA LEU A 133 5.60 -32.43 -32.09
C LEU A 133 6.43 -31.13 -32.25
N ALA A 134 7.15 -30.98 -33.36
CA ALA A 134 7.91 -29.77 -33.66
C ALA A 134 7.02 -28.54 -33.85
N ARG A 135 5.84 -28.64 -34.50
CA ARG A 135 4.86 -27.53 -34.55
C ARG A 135 4.23 -27.24 -33.19
N ARG A 136 4.07 -28.26 -32.33
CA ARG A 136 3.60 -28.12 -30.93
C ARG A 136 4.64 -27.41 -30.06
N TYR A 137 5.94 -27.63 -30.31
CA TYR A 137 7.06 -27.02 -29.60
C TYR A 137 7.44 -25.62 -30.15
N ARG A 138 7.34 -25.42 -31.47
CA ARG A 138 7.65 -24.15 -32.18
C ARG A 138 6.75 -22.98 -31.75
N ARG A 139 5.68 -23.21 -30.99
CA ARG A 139 4.74 -22.14 -30.59
C ARG A 139 5.03 -21.52 -29.21
N ASN A 140 5.91 -22.10 -28.38
CA ASN A 140 6.16 -21.65 -26.99
C ASN A 140 7.64 -21.63 -26.60
N HIS A 141 8.47 -20.87 -27.33
CA HIS A 141 9.93 -20.81 -27.08
C HIS A 141 10.30 -20.41 -25.64
N MET A 142 9.64 -19.42 -25.04
CA MET A 142 9.97 -18.97 -23.66
C MET A 142 9.64 -20.02 -22.59
N PHE A 143 8.49 -20.69 -22.68
CA PHE A 143 8.14 -21.78 -21.76
C PHE A 143 9.17 -22.91 -21.84
N ALA A 144 9.54 -23.32 -23.06
CA ALA A 144 10.52 -24.36 -23.27
C ALA A 144 11.91 -23.97 -22.76
N ILE A 145 12.35 -22.72 -22.98
CA ILE A 145 13.64 -22.21 -22.48
C ILE A 145 13.68 -22.26 -20.95
N TYR A 146 12.67 -21.69 -20.27
CA TYR A 146 12.66 -21.63 -18.81
C TYR A 146 12.51 -23.00 -18.17
N GLN A 147 11.70 -23.89 -18.74
CA GLN A 147 11.63 -25.29 -18.32
C GLN A 147 12.96 -26.00 -18.53
N SER A 148 13.61 -25.83 -19.68
CA SER A 148 14.90 -26.49 -19.96
C SER A 148 15.98 -26.01 -18.99
N VAL A 149 16.09 -24.70 -18.78
CA VAL A 149 17.06 -24.12 -17.83
C VAL A 149 16.73 -24.55 -16.40
N GLY A 150 15.45 -24.47 -15.98
CA GLY A 150 15.02 -24.90 -14.65
C GLY A 150 15.29 -26.37 -14.38
N TRP A 151 14.93 -27.27 -15.30
CA TRP A 151 15.22 -28.70 -15.17
C TRP A 151 16.71 -29.03 -15.24
N THR A 152 17.51 -28.27 -15.98
CA THR A 152 18.96 -28.45 -16.01
C THR A 152 19.58 -28.07 -14.66
N LEU A 153 19.20 -26.93 -14.08
CA LEU A 153 19.65 -26.49 -12.77
C LEU A 153 19.18 -27.44 -11.66
N TYR A 154 17.94 -27.92 -11.74
CA TYR A 154 17.41 -28.91 -10.81
C TYR A 154 18.10 -30.27 -10.95
N GLY A 155 18.33 -30.75 -12.17
CA GLY A 155 19.06 -31.99 -12.42
C GLY A 155 20.50 -31.93 -11.90
N LEU A 156 21.17 -30.78 -12.08
CA LEU A 156 22.48 -30.51 -11.49
C LEU A 156 22.42 -30.55 -9.96
N PHE A 157 21.42 -29.91 -9.34
CA PHE A 157 21.21 -29.95 -7.90
C PHE A 157 21.02 -31.39 -7.40
N VAL A 158 20.12 -32.17 -8.01
CA VAL A 158 19.86 -33.56 -7.63
C VAL A 158 21.11 -34.44 -7.79
N ALA A 159 21.83 -34.31 -8.91
CA ALA A 159 23.05 -35.07 -9.15
C ALA A 159 24.14 -34.76 -8.11
N LEU A 160 24.31 -33.49 -7.76
CA LEU A 160 25.25 -33.06 -6.74
C LEU A 160 24.84 -33.52 -5.33
N GLN A 161 23.54 -33.52 -5.01
CA GLN A 161 23.04 -34.04 -3.73
C GLN A 161 23.23 -35.56 -3.61
N LEU A 162 22.91 -36.33 -4.66
CA LEU A 162 23.09 -37.77 -4.68
C LEU A 162 24.57 -38.16 -4.59
N ALA A 163 25.46 -37.40 -5.22
CA ALA A 163 26.90 -37.62 -5.14
C ALA A 163 27.49 -37.38 -3.74
N CYS A 164 26.81 -36.60 -2.89
CA CYS A 164 27.26 -36.28 -1.54
C CYS A 164 26.58 -37.11 -0.43
N PHE A 165 25.72 -38.08 -0.78
CA PHE A 165 24.92 -38.88 0.17
C PHE A 165 25.56 -40.24 0.54
N GLU A 166 26.74 -40.59 -0.01
CA GLU A 166 27.34 -41.92 0.20
C GLU A 166 28.32 -41.96 1.39
N PRO A 167 28.25 -42.94 2.32
CA PRO A 167 28.64 -42.68 3.71
C PRO A 167 30.11 -42.94 4.06
N GLN A 168 30.98 -43.41 3.17
CA GLN A 168 32.25 -44.00 3.65
C GLN A 168 33.56 -43.64 2.95
N ASN A 169 33.62 -43.03 1.75
CA ASN A 169 34.94 -42.75 1.14
C ASN A 169 35.04 -41.52 0.22
N VAL A 170 34.11 -40.55 0.28
CA VAL A 170 34.05 -39.46 -0.73
C VAL A 170 34.12 -38.04 -0.13
N CYS A 171 34.58 -37.89 1.12
CA CYS A 171 34.84 -36.58 1.73
C CYS A 171 35.92 -35.71 1.02
N THR A 172 36.49 -36.19 -0.09
CA THR A 172 37.49 -35.48 -0.91
C THR A 172 36.94 -34.91 -2.22
N LEU A 173 35.67 -35.16 -2.59
CA LEU A 173 35.07 -34.46 -3.74
C LEU A 173 34.87 -32.99 -3.41
N LEU A 174 35.47 -32.12 -4.22
CA LEU A 174 35.41 -30.66 -4.09
C LEU A 174 33.97 -30.17 -3.86
N PHE A 175 32.97 -30.83 -4.45
CA PHE A 175 31.56 -30.44 -4.44
C PHE A 175 30.76 -30.80 -3.18
N CYS A 176 31.34 -31.54 -2.23
CA CYS A 176 30.69 -31.92 -0.96
C CYS A 176 31.22 -31.11 0.24
N GLN A 177 31.92 -30.00 -0.02
CA GLN A 177 32.37 -29.09 1.03
C GLN A 177 31.23 -28.18 1.53
N PRO A 178 31.24 -27.79 2.81
CA PRO A 178 30.20 -26.94 3.42
C PRO A 178 29.84 -25.66 2.63
N GLY A 179 30.83 -25.03 1.98
CA GLY A 179 30.62 -23.85 1.12
C GLY A 179 29.70 -24.07 -0.08
N ILE A 180 29.69 -25.28 -0.66
CA ILE A 180 29.04 -25.56 -1.95
C ILE A 180 27.58 -25.95 -1.77
N HIS A 181 27.16 -26.30 -0.56
CA HIS A 181 25.75 -26.48 -0.20
C HIS A 181 24.93 -25.21 -0.45
N SER A 182 25.44 -24.04 -0.09
CA SER A 182 24.79 -22.75 -0.38
C SER A 182 24.56 -22.52 -1.88
N VAL A 183 25.49 -22.97 -2.73
CA VAL A 183 25.39 -22.91 -4.20
C VAL A 183 24.33 -23.88 -4.71
N GLN A 184 24.28 -25.08 -4.15
CA GLN A 184 23.27 -26.09 -4.46
C GLN A 184 21.85 -25.59 -4.14
N ALA A 185 21.65 -24.97 -2.98
CA ALA A 185 20.37 -24.39 -2.59
C ALA A 185 19.98 -23.18 -3.45
N GLY A 186 20.95 -22.32 -3.79
CA GLY A 186 20.74 -21.24 -4.76
C GLY A 186 20.30 -21.77 -6.13
N ALA A 187 20.95 -22.81 -6.65
CA ALA A 187 20.58 -23.44 -7.92
C ALA A 187 19.17 -24.07 -7.90
N ALA A 188 18.82 -24.76 -6.81
CA ALA A 188 17.48 -25.33 -6.62
C ALA A 188 16.40 -24.25 -6.55
N PHE A 189 16.66 -23.17 -5.81
CA PHE A 189 15.71 -22.07 -5.68
C PHE A 189 15.53 -21.30 -7.00
N ILE A 190 16.62 -21.07 -7.76
CA ILE A 190 16.55 -20.52 -9.11
C ILE A 190 15.73 -21.43 -10.02
N ALA A 191 15.97 -22.75 -9.98
CA ALA A 191 15.24 -23.73 -10.78
C ALA A 191 13.73 -23.65 -10.53
N GLU A 192 13.32 -23.58 -9.27
CA GLU A 192 11.93 -23.46 -8.88
C GLU A 192 11.30 -22.16 -9.40
N VAL A 193 11.96 -21.03 -9.19
CA VAL A 193 11.46 -19.73 -9.64
C VAL A 193 11.27 -19.70 -11.16
N LEU A 194 12.23 -20.24 -11.92
CA LEU A 194 12.13 -20.35 -13.37
C LEU A 194 10.99 -21.28 -13.81
N ILE A 195 10.74 -22.37 -13.07
CA ILE A 195 9.64 -23.29 -13.36
C ILE A 195 8.29 -22.64 -13.07
N ILE A 196 8.10 -21.97 -11.93
CA ILE A 196 6.88 -21.19 -11.63
C ILE A 196 6.64 -20.15 -12.72
N SER A 197 7.66 -19.35 -13.05
CA SER A 197 7.61 -18.33 -14.09
C SER A 197 7.25 -18.92 -15.47
N SER A 198 7.77 -20.10 -15.81
CA SER A 198 7.37 -20.80 -17.04
C SER A 198 5.90 -21.20 -17.02
N VAL A 199 5.37 -21.71 -15.90
CA VAL A 199 3.98 -22.15 -15.80
C VAL A 199 3.01 -20.97 -15.92
N LEU A 200 3.37 -19.81 -15.36
CA LEU A 200 2.64 -18.55 -15.50
C LEU A 200 2.52 -18.11 -16.97
N THR A 201 3.54 -18.37 -17.79
CA THR A 201 3.47 -18.06 -19.23
C THR A 201 2.47 -18.92 -19.99
N LEU A 202 2.23 -20.16 -19.54
CA LEU A 202 1.20 -21.03 -20.12
C LEU A 202 -0.21 -20.59 -19.73
N GLU A 203 -0.42 -20.13 -18.48
CA GLU A 203 -1.73 -19.67 -18.01
C GLU A 203 -2.25 -18.49 -18.81
N ARG A 204 -1.36 -17.53 -19.14
CA ARG A 204 -1.70 -16.35 -19.94
C ARG A 204 -2.30 -16.65 -21.31
N ARG A 205 -1.88 -17.74 -21.97
CA ARG A 205 -2.30 -18.05 -23.36
C ARG A 205 -3.56 -18.89 -23.49
N ARG A 206 -4.05 -19.49 -22.40
CA ARG A 206 -5.17 -20.45 -22.42
C ARG A 206 -6.56 -19.79 -22.45
N ASP A 207 -6.65 -18.52 -22.06
CA ASP A 207 -7.91 -17.76 -21.91
C ASP A 207 -8.01 -16.53 -22.84
N ARG A 208 -7.71 -16.73 -24.14
CA ARG A 208 -7.73 -15.64 -25.13
C ARG A 208 -9.11 -14.97 -25.32
N ASN A 209 -10.19 -15.58 -24.82
CA ASN A 209 -11.57 -15.08 -24.91
C ASN A 209 -12.14 -14.51 -23.58
N ARG A 210 -11.36 -14.37 -22.50
CA ARG A 210 -11.85 -13.73 -21.24
C ARG A 210 -10.82 -12.79 -20.58
N GLN A 211 -11.04 -11.49 -20.82
CA GLN A 211 -10.67 -10.29 -20.05
C GLN A 211 -9.18 -9.99 -19.73
N ARG A 212 -8.75 -8.76 -20.10
CA ARG A 212 -7.51 -8.02 -19.72
C ARG A 212 -7.17 -8.02 -18.20
N ARG A 213 -8.07 -8.49 -17.33
CA ARG A 213 -7.91 -8.53 -15.86
C ARG A 213 -7.03 -9.70 -15.40
N LYS A 214 -7.08 -10.86 -16.09
CA LYS A 214 -6.26 -12.05 -15.76
C LYS A 214 -4.77 -11.88 -16.10
N ASP A 215 -4.45 -11.16 -17.19
CA ASP A 215 -3.07 -10.92 -17.61
C ASP A 215 -2.27 -10.10 -16.60
N ARG A 216 -2.91 -9.13 -15.94
CA ARG A 216 -2.28 -8.34 -14.86
C ARG A 216 -1.88 -9.20 -13.67
N PHE A 217 -2.71 -10.16 -13.27
CA PHE A 217 -2.41 -11.06 -12.16
C PHE A 217 -1.20 -11.96 -12.43
N VAL A 218 -1.07 -12.48 -13.65
CA VAL A 218 0.06 -13.34 -14.04
C VAL A 218 1.40 -12.58 -13.95
N VAL A 219 1.42 -11.31 -14.40
CA VAL A 219 2.60 -10.43 -14.27
C VAL A 219 2.92 -10.17 -12.80
N GLN A 220 1.89 -9.93 -11.99
CA GLN A 220 2.04 -9.63 -10.57
C GLN A 220 2.62 -10.82 -9.79
N LEU A 221 2.11 -12.03 -10.05
CA LEU A 221 2.62 -13.25 -9.42
C LEU A 221 4.06 -13.55 -9.86
N ASN A 222 4.40 -13.29 -11.13
CA ASN A 222 5.78 -13.40 -11.62
C ASN A 222 6.73 -12.41 -10.92
N ASN A 223 6.32 -11.15 -10.76
CA ASN A 223 7.13 -10.14 -10.07
C ASN A 223 7.25 -10.42 -8.57
N PHE A 224 6.20 -10.95 -7.92
CA PHE A 224 6.29 -11.43 -6.54
C PHE A 224 7.33 -12.53 -6.40
N ASN A 225 7.33 -13.50 -7.33
CA ASN A 225 8.32 -14.58 -7.35
C ASN A 225 9.76 -14.03 -7.49
N ASN A 226 9.96 -13.00 -8.31
CA ASN A 226 11.26 -12.33 -8.46
C ASN A 226 11.67 -11.51 -7.23
N MET A 227 10.72 -10.99 -6.45
CA MET A 227 11.03 -10.37 -5.15
C MET A 227 11.58 -11.40 -4.16
N LEU A 228 11.14 -12.66 -4.21
CA LEU A 228 11.71 -13.71 -3.37
C LEU A 228 13.18 -14.01 -3.74
N LEU A 229 13.53 -13.99 -5.03
CA LEU A 229 14.93 -14.05 -5.48
C LEU A 229 15.74 -12.87 -4.92
N LEU A 230 15.18 -11.67 -4.94
CA LEU A 230 15.83 -10.45 -4.43
C LEU A 230 16.14 -10.54 -2.94
N VAL A 231 15.16 -10.97 -2.14
CA VAL A 231 15.33 -11.15 -0.69
C VAL A 231 16.31 -12.28 -0.39
N GLY A 232 16.28 -13.37 -1.17
CA GLY A 232 17.25 -14.44 -1.03
C GLY A 232 18.68 -14.00 -1.39
N ALA A 233 18.82 -13.16 -2.41
CA ALA A 233 20.10 -12.61 -2.84
C ALA A 233 20.71 -11.67 -1.80
N THR A 234 19.91 -10.79 -1.20
CA THR A 234 20.38 -9.92 -0.11
C THR A 234 20.75 -10.71 1.14
N LEU A 235 20.00 -11.77 1.46
CA LEU A 235 20.36 -12.69 2.54
C LEU A 235 21.74 -13.32 2.31
N LEU A 236 21.99 -13.88 1.13
CA LEU A 236 23.29 -14.47 0.79
C LEU A 236 24.43 -13.43 0.76
N ALA A 237 24.14 -12.19 0.36
CA ALA A 237 25.12 -11.10 0.40
C ALA A 237 25.55 -10.79 1.84
N LEU A 238 24.58 -10.67 2.75
CA LEU A 238 24.83 -10.44 4.18
C LEU A 238 25.55 -11.62 4.82
N VAL A 239 25.19 -12.85 4.46
CA VAL A 239 25.86 -14.08 4.91
C VAL A 239 27.31 -14.14 4.44
N SER A 240 27.58 -13.77 3.18
CA SER A 240 28.93 -13.69 2.62
C SER A 240 29.81 -12.70 3.39
N GLU A 241 29.28 -11.51 3.68
CA GLU A 241 29.96 -10.44 4.40
C GLU A 241 30.19 -10.78 5.88
N TYR A 242 29.18 -11.37 6.53
CA TYR A 242 29.28 -11.87 7.90
C TYR A 242 30.39 -12.92 8.03
N SER A 243 30.44 -13.88 7.12
CA SER A 243 31.41 -14.99 7.16
C SER A 243 32.85 -14.57 6.83
N ARG A 244 33.00 -13.45 6.11
CA ARG A 244 34.29 -12.80 5.88
C ARG A 244 34.79 -12.10 7.15
N ALA A 245 33.90 -11.42 7.86
CA ALA A 245 34.22 -10.68 9.08
C ALA A 245 34.44 -11.58 10.30
N PHE A 246 33.75 -12.73 10.35
CA PHE A 246 33.80 -13.69 11.45
C PHE A 246 34.17 -15.08 10.92
N PRO A 247 35.46 -15.33 10.61
CA PRO A 247 35.89 -16.60 10.09
C PRO A 247 35.76 -17.73 11.13
N ASN A 248 35.45 -18.94 10.64
CA ASN A 248 35.30 -20.13 11.49
C ASN A 248 36.65 -20.48 12.13
N PRO A 249 36.73 -20.86 13.43
CA PRO A 249 37.96 -21.30 14.09
C PRO A 249 38.70 -22.46 13.38
N SER A 250 38.03 -23.21 12.50
CA SER A 250 38.64 -24.23 11.64
C SER A 250 39.35 -23.71 10.37
N GLY A 251 39.32 -22.39 10.11
CA GLY A 251 39.97 -21.75 8.96
C GLY A 251 39.26 -21.90 7.60
N SER A 252 38.08 -22.53 7.56
CA SER A 252 37.38 -22.95 6.33
C SER A 252 36.42 -21.92 5.71
N SER A 253 36.23 -20.72 6.30
CA SER A 253 35.16 -19.79 5.88
C SER A 253 35.43 -19.03 4.57
N VAL A 254 36.67 -19.03 4.07
CA VAL A 254 37.04 -18.32 2.83
C VAL A 254 36.26 -18.85 1.62
N GLY A 255 36.12 -20.18 1.51
CA GLY A 255 35.32 -20.81 0.45
C GLY A 255 33.82 -20.53 0.59
N TYR A 256 33.34 -20.39 1.83
CA TYR A 256 31.94 -20.12 2.13
C TYR A 256 31.54 -18.67 1.76
N SER A 257 32.36 -17.68 2.10
CA SER A 257 32.11 -16.28 1.73
C SER A 257 32.04 -16.09 0.22
N MET A 258 32.95 -16.72 -0.53
CA MET A 258 32.95 -16.69 -1.99
C MET A 258 31.70 -17.38 -2.59
N ALA A 259 31.33 -18.55 -2.08
CA ALA A 259 30.16 -19.30 -2.53
C ALA A 259 28.84 -18.55 -2.30
N ALA A 260 28.63 -17.99 -1.11
CA ALA A 260 27.47 -17.16 -0.78
C ALA A 260 27.43 -15.87 -1.64
N GLY A 261 28.60 -15.26 -1.89
CA GLY A 261 28.70 -14.08 -2.77
C GLY A 261 28.35 -14.40 -4.23
N LEU A 262 28.78 -15.54 -4.75
CA LEU A 262 28.41 -16.01 -6.09
C LEU A 262 26.93 -16.39 -6.19
N GLY A 263 26.38 -17.04 -5.16
CA GLY A 263 24.95 -17.35 -5.06
C GLY A 263 24.08 -16.08 -5.03
N SER A 264 24.50 -15.08 -4.27
CA SER A 264 23.85 -13.75 -4.24
C SER A 264 23.80 -13.11 -5.63
N LEU A 265 24.95 -13.07 -6.32
CA LEU A 265 25.02 -12.53 -7.68
C LEU A 265 24.12 -13.29 -8.65
N ALA A 266 24.12 -14.62 -8.60
CA ALA A 266 23.29 -15.47 -9.46
C ALA A 266 21.80 -15.20 -9.26
N LEU A 267 21.35 -15.02 -8.01
CA LEU A 267 19.94 -14.71 -7.70
C LEU A 267 19.54 -13.31 -8.19
N PHE A 268 20.39 -12.28 -8.02
CA PHE A 268 20.11 -10.93 -8.54
C PHE A 268 20.05 -10.89 -10.08
N VAL A 269 21.00 -11.56 -10.76
CA VAL A 269 21.00 -11.66 -12.23
C VAL A 269 19.73 -12.36 -12.71
N THR A 270 19.36 -13.46 -12.05
CA THR A 270 18.14 -14.21 -12.38
C THR A 270 16.89 -13.35 -12.19
N ALA A 271 16.78 -12.63 -11.06
CA ALA A 271 15.64 -11.76 -10.76
C ALA A 271 15.46 -10.69 -11.85
N LEU A 272 16.53 -9.95 -12.17
CA LEU A 272 16.51 -8.88 -13.15
C LEU A 272 16.17 -9.38 -14.56
N LEU A 273 16.80 -10.48 -15.01
CA LEU A 273 16.55 -11.03 -16.33
C LEU A 273 15.15 -11.65 -16.45
N ASN A 274 14.62 -12.25 -15.38
CA ASN A 274 13.26 -12.77 -15.35
C ASN A 274 12.21 -11.65 -15.32
N THR A 275 12.45 -10.57 -14.55
CA THR A 275 11.58 -9.40 -14.49
C THR A 275 11.56 -8.62 -15.80
N TYR A 276 12.73 -8.29 -16.34
CA TYR A 276 12.82 -7.51 -17.57
C TYR A 276 12.43 -8.35 -18.79
N GLY A 277 12.91 -9.60 -18.87
CA GLY A 277 12.61 -10.53 -19.95
C GLY A 277 11.18 -11.05 -19.90
N LEU A 278 10.89 -11.95 -18.96
CA LEU A 278 9.59 -12.61 -18.90
C LEU A 278 8.48 -11.69 -18.41
N GLY A 279 8.74 -10.87 -17.40
CA GLY A 279 7.80 -9.86 -16.93
C GLY A 279 7.44 -8.86 -18.04
N GLY A 280 8.41 -8.50 -18.89
CA GLY A 280 8.21 -7.73 -20.11
C GLY A 280 7.28 -8.42 -21.11
N VAL A 281 7.51 -9.70 -21.39
CA VAL A 281 6.62 -10.53 -22.23
C VAL A 281 5.20 -10.55 -21.65
N LEU A 282 5.06 -10.84 -20.35
CA LEU A 282 3.79 -10.99 -19.64
C LEU A 282 2.96 -9.67 -19.59
N SER A 283 3.60 -8.50 -19.64
CA SER A 283 3.01 -7.16 -19.46
C SER A 283 2.15 -6.60 -20.63
N THR A 284 1.79 -7.41 -21.64
CA THR A 284 0.75 -7.08 -22.67
C THR A 284 1.03 -5.97 -23.69
N LYS A 285 2.27 -5.55 -23.97
CA LYS A 285 2.53 -4.69 -25.15
C LYS A 285 2.73 -5.49 -26.42
N ASP A 286 1.88 -5.27 -27.43
CA ASP A 286 2.21 -5.64 -28.80
C ASP A 286 3.55 -4.97 -29.18
N GLY A 287 4.56 -5.76 -29.53
CA GLY A 287 5.88 -5.26 -29.94
C GLY A 287 6.97 -5.14 -28.85
N TRP A 288 6.80 -5.72 -27.65
CA TRP A 288 7.90 -5.81 -26.68
C TRP A 288 9.10 -6.60 -27.25
N ASN A 289 10.31 -6.03 -27.12
CA ASN A 289 11.58 -6.69 -27.42
C ASN A 289 12.52 -6.62 -26.21
N PHE A 290 13.34 -7.64 -26.02
CA PHE A 290 14.33 -7.68 -24.94
C PHE A 290 15.33 -6.51 -25.06
N TYR A 291 15.79 -6.20 -26.25
CA TYR A 291 16.66 -5.05 -26.49
C TYR A 291 15.88 -3.95 -27.21
N GLN A 292 15.57 -2.86 -26.50
CA GLN A 292 14.76 -1.75 -27.02
C GLN A 292 15.23 -0.39 -26.46
N PRO A 293 16.50 0.00 -26.72
CA PRO A 293 17.05 1.25 -26.19
C PRO A 293 16.24 2.45 -26.69
N PHE A 294 15.92 3.36 -25.78
CA PHE A 294 15.16 4.60 -26.05
C PHE A 294 13.75 4.40 -26.63
N MET A 295 13.25 3.16 -26.70
CA MET A 295 11.89 2.87 -27.14
C MET A 295 10.92 2.93 -25.95
N GLY A 296 9.75 3.56 -26.17
CA GLY A 296 8.73 3.79 -25.13
C GLY A 296 8.62 5.26 -24.71
N GLY A 297 7.82 5.55 -23.69
CA GLY A 297 7.66 6.92 -23.17
C GLY A 297 8.89 7.39 -22.37
N ALA A 298 9.10 8.70 -22.26
CA ALA A 298 10.27 9.30 -21.57
C ALA A 298 10.48 8.77 -20.13
N ARG A 299 9.40 8.48 -19.41
CA ARG A 299 9.46 7.89 -18.06
C ARG A 299 10.00 6.46 -18.07
N PHE A 300 9.59 5.65 -19.04
CA PHE A 300 10.09 4.28 -19.20
C PHE A 300 11.60 4.29 -19.47
N VAL A 301 12.05 5.15 -20.39
CA VAL A 301 13.47 5.30 -20.72
C VAL A 301 14.29 5.77 -19.51
N LEU A 302 13.75 6.70 -18.72
CA LEU A 302 14.40 7.18 -17.49
C LEU A 302 14.59 6.06 -16.46
N PHE A 303 13.53 5.30 -16.14
CA PHE A 303 13.63 4.20 -15.18
C PHE A 303 14.56 3.09 -15.67
N GLN A 304 14.53 2.75 -16.96
CA GLN A 304 15.48 1.81 -17.56
C GLN A 304 16.93 2.29 -17.39
N LYS A 305 17.20 3.57 -17.68
CA LYS A 305 18.54 4.15 -17.51
C LYS A 305 19.01 4.05 -16.05
N VAL A 306 18.17 4.46 -15.10
CA VAL A 306 18.49 4.40 -13.66
C VAL A 306 18.73 2.94 -13.24
N SER A 307 17.84 2.02 -13.61
CA SER A 307 17.95 0.61 -13.23
C SER A 307 19.19 -0.07 -13.76
N TRP A 308 19.51 0.08 -15.05
CA TRP A 308 20.73 -0.53 -15.62
C TRP A 308 22.00 0.09 -15.04
N THR A 309 21.98 1.38 -14.69
CA THR A 309 23.11 2.04 -14.02
C THR A 309 23.32 1.48 -12.61
N CYS A 310 22.25 1.38 -11.81
CA CYS A 310 22.31 0.77 -10.48
C CYS A 310 22.74 -0.69 -10.56
N PHE A 311 22.24 -1.46 -11.53
CA PHE A 311 22.64 -2.85 -11.74
C PHE A 311 24.14 -2.97 -12.04
N GLY A 312 24.65 -2.17 -12.99
CA GLY A 312 26.07 -2.14 -13.33
C GLY A 312 26.97 -1.75 -12.16
N ALA A 313 26.56 -0.76 -11.37
CA ALA A 313 27.27 -0.35 -10.16
C ALA A 313 27.29 -1.46 -9.09
N GLY A 314 26.15 -2.13 -8.87
CA GLY A 314 26.05 -3.29 -7.98
C GLY A 314 26.95 -4.44 -8.44
N THR A 315 26.95 -4.79 -9.73
CA THR A 315 27.81 -5.84 -10.29
C THR A 315 29.29 -5.48 -10.16
N ALA A 316 29.68 -4.24 -10.45
CA ALA A 316 31.07 -3.81 -10.30
C ALA A 316 31.53 -3.93 -8.84
N LEU A 317 30.73 -3.47 -7.88
CA LEU A 317 31.06 -3.56 -6.46
C LEU A 317 31.10 -5.01 -5.95
N GLN A 318 30.18 -5.85 -6.42
CA GLN A 318 30.16 -7.29 -6.14
C GLN A 318 31.40 -8.01 -6.68
N LEU A 319 31.83 -7.68 -7.90
CA LEU A 319 33.04 -8.26 -8.50
C LEU A 319 34.30 -7.81 -7.76
N LEU A 320 34.39 -6.53 -7.39
CA LEU A 320 35.48 -6.01 -6.57
C LEU A 320 35.56 -6.73 -5.23
N TYR A 321 34.41 -6.98 -4.59
CA TYR A 321 34.33 -7.79 -3.38
C TYR A 321 34.82 -9.22 -3.60
N LEU A 322 34.36 -9.92 -4.64
CA LEU A 322 34.83 -11.28 -4.93
C LEU A 322 36.34 -11.32 -5.24
N ILE A 323 36.87 -10.32 -5.93
CA ILE A 323 38.31 -10.18 -6.19
C ILE A 323 39.09 -9.97 -4.89
N SER A 324 38.56 -9.20 -3.93
CA SER A 324 39.20 -9.01 -2.61
C SER A 324 39.28 -10.28 -1.77
N LEU A 325 38.43 -11.28 -2.03
CA LEU A 325 38.54 -12.58 -1.36
C LEU A 325 39.71 -13.42 -1.89
N VAL A 326 40.23 -13.09 -3.07
CA VAL A 326 41.32 -13.84 -3.75
C VAL A 326 42.63 -13.05 -3.72
N VAL A 327 42.57 -11.72 -3.80
CA VAL A 327 43.73 -10.82 -3.83
C VAL A 327 43.94 -10.22 -2.43
N VAL A 328 45.02 -10.62 -1.77
CA VAL A 328 45.34 -10.28 -0.37
C VAL A 328 45.52 -8.77 -0.13
N GLU A 329 45.89 -8.00 -1.16
CA GLU A 329 46.21 -6.56 -1.03
C GLU A 329 45.00 -5.62 -1.20
N LEU A 330 43.81 -6.15 -1.49
CA LEU A 330 42.64 -5.33 -1.85
C LEU A 330 41.65 -5.25 -0.68
N GLU A 331 41.85 -4.29 0.23
CA GLU A 331 40.94 -4.09 1.37
C GLU A 331 39.70 -3.27 0.97
N LEU A 332 38.52 -3.89 1.01
CA LEU A 332 37.23 -3.19 0.91
C LEU A 332 36.65 -2.87 2.28
N PHE A 333 35.92 -1.75 2.34
CA PHE A 333 35.20 -1.31 3.53
C PHE A 333 34.10 -2.30 3.93
N MET A 334 33.85 -2.38 5.24
CA MET A 334 32.74 -3.17 5.80
C MET A 334 31.39 -2.60 5.36
N GLY A 335 30.54 -3.44 4.78
CA GLY A 335 29.24 -3.08 4.21
C GLY A 335 29.22 -3.06 2.67
N ALA A 336 30.31 -3.42 1.98
CA ALA A 336 30.38 -3.39 0.52
C ALA A 336 29.34 -4.29 -0.15
N MET A 337 29.08 -5.47 0.43
CA MET A 337 28.06 -6.41 -0.07
C MET A 337 26.65 -5.90 0.19
N ALA A 338 26.42 -5.27 1.35
CA ALA A 338 25.15 -4.61 1.64
C ALA A 338 24.85 -3.44 0.67
N VAL A 339 25.87 -2.66 0.30
CA VAL A 339 25.75 -1.58 -0.70
C VAL A 339 25.51 -2.14 -2.10
N ALA A 340 26.22 -3.20 -2.49
CA ALA A 340 25.99 -3.89 -3.77
C ALA A 340 24.56 -4.45 -3.85
N GLY A 341 24.10 -5.12 -2.78
CA GLY A 341 22.73 -5.60 -2.64
C GLY A 341 21.69 -4.48 -2.72
N SER A 342 21.95 -3.32 -2.12
CA SER A 342 21.06 -2.15 -2.20
C SER A 342 20.95 -1.62 -3.62
N PHE A 343 22.06 -1.56 -4.38
CA PHE A 343 22.03 -1.17 -5.79
C PHE A 343 21.23 -2.16 -6.65
N PHE A 344 21.37 -3.47 -6.40
CA PHE A 344 20.56 -4.48 -7.09
C PHE A 344 19.07 -4.39 -6.77
N VAL A 345 18.72 -4.14 -5.50
CA VAL A 345 17.32 -3.89 -5.08
C VAL A 345 16.74 -2.67 -5.78
N VAL A 346 17.48 -1.56 -5.84
CA VAL A 346 17.04 -0.35 -6.56
C VAL A 346 16.90 -0.62 -8.05
N ALA A 347 17.84 -1.36 -8.64
CA ALA A 347 17.78 -1.74 -10.06
C ALA A 347 16.52 -2.56 -10.37
N GLU A 348 16.25 -3.57 -9.56
CA GLU A 348 15.12 -4.49 -9.72
C GLU A 348 13.79 -3.79 -9.50
N ILE A 349 13.66 -3.02 -8.40
CA ILE A 349 12.47 -2.19 -8.16
C ILE A 349 12.26 -1.22 -9.32
N GLY A 350 13.31 -0.58 -9.82
CA GLY A 350 13.22 0.28 -10.99
C GLY A 350 12.80 -0.45 -12.27
N MET A 351 13.17 -1.72 -12.46
CA MET A 351 12.74 -2.55 -13.59
C MET A 351 11.29 -2.99 -13.47
N MET A 352 10.87 -3.38 -12.26
CA MET A 352 9.48 -3.65 -11.93
C MET A 352 8.64 -2.39 -12.10
N ILE A 353 9.13 -1.22 -11.69
CA ILE A 353 8.50 0.08 -11.93
C ILE A 353 8.55 0.44 -13.41
N ALA A 354 9.58 0.13 -14.20
CA ALA A 354 9.57 0.40 -15.63
C ALA A 354 8.54 -0.46 -16.38
N THR A 355 8.43 -1.74 -16.01
CA THR A 355 7.44 -2.69 -16.57
C THR A 355 6.03 -2.42 -16.04
N ALA A 356 5.89 -1.95 -14.80
CA ALA A 356 4.64 -1.59 -14.15
C ALA A 356 4.27 -0.10 -14.22
N MET A 357 5.13 0.80 -14.66
CA MET A 357 4.72 2.11 -15.18
C MET A 357 4.15 1.98 -16.59
N PHE A 358 3.99 0.73 -17.04
CA PHE A 358 2.93 0.36 -17.95
C PHE A 358 1.65 -0.19 -17.28
N THR A 359 1.70 -0.86 -16.12
CA THR A 359 0.59 -0.84 -15.13
C THR A 359 1.03 -1.31 -13.72
N GLU A 360 0.77 -0.43 -12.75
CA GLU A 360 1.25 -0.20 -11.37
C GLU A 360 1.60 -1.41 -10.46
N PHE A 361 2.82 -1.43 -9.89
CA PHE A 361 3.40 -2.52 -9.06
C PHE A 361 3.25 -2.31 -7.54
N ILE A 362 3.25 -1.07 -7.05
CA ILE A 362 3.23 -0.81 -5.59
C ILE A 362 1.87 -1.19 -4.95
N MET A 363 0.82 -1.38 -5.75
CA MET A 363 -0.54 -1.72 -5.30
C MET A 363 -0.76 -3.18 -4.86
N VAL A 364 0.16 -4.11 -5.12
CA VAL A 364 -0.13 -5.56 -5.01
C VAL A 364 0.37 -6.16 -3.71
N ILE A 365 1.58 -5.78 -3.29
CA ILE A 365 2.15 -6.19 -2.01
C ILE A 365 1.35 -5.57 -0.86
N SER A 366 0.86 -4.32 -1.04
CA SER A 366 -0.01 -3.65 -0.07
C SER A 366 -1.40 -4.30 0.05
N ARG A 367 -1.93 -4.88 -1.03
CA ARG A 367 -3.24 -5.54 -1.03
C ARG A 367 -3.22 -6.82 -0.19
N SER A 368 -2.25 -7.71 -0.33
CA SER A 368 -2.32 -9.03 0.33
C SER A 368 -2.36 -8.98 1.86
N ILE A 369 -1.71 -7.97 2.48
CA ILE A 369 -1.69 -7.80 3.94
C ILE A 369 -2.93 -7.04 4.42
N ALA A 370 -3.37 -6.00 3.68
CA ALA A 370 -4.60 -5.27 3.99
C ALA A 370 -5.84 -6.17 3.87
N THR A 371 -5.88 -7.04 2.85
CA THR A 371 -6.94 -8.03 2.63
C THR A 371 -7.08 -8.97 3.83
N HIS A 372 -5.97 -9.46 4.40
CA HIS A 372 -6.03 -10.39 5.54
C HIS A 372 -6.39 -9.73 6.88
N LEU A 373 -6.01 -8.46 7.09
CA LEU A 373 -6.30 -7.73 8.33
C LEU A 373 -7.67 -7.04 8.32
N TYR A 374 -8.17 -6.62 7.15
CA TYR A 374 -9.42 -5.83 7.03
C TYR A 374 -10.62 -6.58 6.46
N GLN A 375 -10.47 -7.65 5.65
CA GLN A 375 -11.64 -8.31 5.04
C GLN A 375 -12.40 -9.25 5.98
N LYS A 376 -11.79 -9.78 7.04
CA LYS A 376 -12.43 -10.82 7.85
C LYS A 376 -13.52 -10.31 8.80
N ASP A 377 -13.61 -9.00 9.06
CA ASP A 377 -14.51 -8.43 10.09
C ASP A 377 -15.62 -7.50 9.56
N SER A 378 -15.83 -7.37 8.24
CA SER A 378 -16.93 -6.56 7.69
C SER A 378 -18.25 -7.34 7.64
N HIS A 379 -18.83 -7.66 8.81
CA HIS A 379 -20.23 -8.09 8.91
C HIS A 379 -21.25 -6.95 8.65
N ASN A 380 -20.79 -5.72 8.39
CA ASN A 380 -21.62 -4.52 8.31
C ASN A 380 -21.91 -4.01 6.87
N GLY A 381 -21.63 -4.81 5.84
CA GLY A 381 -22.05 -4.51 4.46
C GLY A 381 -21.26 -3.41 3.72
N LEU A 382 -20.12 -2.94 4.23
CA LEU A 382 -19.31 -1.86 3.64
C LEU A 382 -18.25 -2.37 2.63
N LEU A 383 -18.58 -3.43 1.88
CA LEU A 383 -17.65 -4.27 1.14
C LEU A 383 -17.03 -3.65 -0.13
N GLU A 384 -17.65 -2.66 -0.75
CA GLU A 384 -17.35 -2.37 -2.16
C GLU A 384 -16.26 -1.30 -2.42
N ASP A 385 -16.00 -0.37 -1.49
CA ASP A 385 -15.15 0.79 -1.79
C ASP A 385 -13.81 0.88 -1.04
N VAL A 386 -13.51 -0.09 -0.15
CA VAL A 386 -12.17 -0.21 0.49
C VAL A 386 -11.07 -0.45 -0.57
N ASN A 387 -11.47 -0.85 -1.78
CA ASN A 387 -10.60 -1.09 -2.94
C ASN A 387 -10.11 0.18 -3.68
N ARG A 388 -10.35 1.39 -3.16
CA ARG A 388 -10.01 2.64 -3.88
C ARG A 388 -8.70 3.30 -3.43
N TYR A 389 -8.17 2.97 -2.25
CA TYR A 389 -7.06 3.71 -1.62
C TYR A 389 -5.87 2.81 -1.22
N HIS A 390 -5.06 2.38 -2.20
CA HIS A 390 -4.33 1.11 -2.12
C HIS A 390 -2.84 1.07 -1.71
N VAL A 391 -2.14 2.17 -1.44
CA VAL A 391 -0.69 2.13 -1.09
C VAL A 391 -0.35 2.91 0.18
N LYS A 392 -1.03 4.03 0.38
CA LYS A 392 -0.75 5.02 1.44
C LYS A 392 -1.04 4.52 2.85
N TYR A 393 -1.84 3.45 2.96
CA TYR A 393 -2.43 2.92 4.19
C TYR A 393 -1.81 1.60 4.66
N VAL A 394 -0.79 1.12 3.95
CA VAL A 394 -0.20 -0.21 4.23
C VAL A 394 1.31 -0.12 4.36
N LEU A 395 1.96 0.81 3.63
CA LEU A 395 3.41 1.00 3.74
C LEU A 395 3.84 1.41 5.16
N PRO A 396 3.18 2.38 5.86
CA PRO A 396 3.49 2.65 7.26
C PRO A 396 3.34 1.43 8.16
N GLN A 397 2.31 0.61 7.95
CA GLN A 397 1.94 -0.55 8.76
C GLN A 397 2.87 -1.75 8.55
N ILE A 398 3.35 -1.95 7.32
CA ILE A 398 4.41 -2.93 7.01
C ILE A 398 5.72 -2.48 7.66
N VAL A 399 6.05 -1.19 7.56
CA VAL A 399 7.26 -0.64 8.17
C VAL A 399 7.18 -0.72 9.70
N THR A 400 6.06 -0.34 10.32
CA THR A 400 5.85 -0.48 11.78
C THR A 400 5.69 -1.93 12.22
N GLY A 401 5.25 -2.83 11.34
CA GLY A 401 5.13 -4.25 11.63
C GLY A 401 6.48 -5.01 11.55
N CYS A 402 7.29 -4.71 10.53
CA CYS A 402 8.54 -5.44 10.27
C CYS A 402 9.74 -4.88 11.04
N LEU A 403 9.85 -3.55 11.19
CA LEU A 403 11.00 -2.94 11.87
C LEU A 403 11.17 -3.40 13.33
N PRO A 404 10.12 -3.50 14.16
CA PRO A 404 10.26 -3.96 15.54
C PRO A 404 10.62 -5.45 15.64
N ALA A 405 10.13 -6.30 14.74
CA ALA A 405 10.55 -7.70 14.66
C ALA A 405 12.03 -7.82 14.27
N VAL A 406 12.46 -7.08 13.26
CA VAL A 406 13.88 -7.05 12.83
C VAL A 406 14.76 -6.50 13.94
N ALA A 407 14.32 -5.45 14.65
CA ALA A 407 15.03 -4.91 15.79
C ALA A 407 15.12 -5.93 16.95
N ALA A 408 14.01 -6.57 17.32
CA ALA A 408 14.01 -7.60 18.36
C ALA A 408 14.91 -8.78 17.99
N TYR A 409 14.86 -9.24 16.74
CA TYR A 409 15.74 -10.29 16.23
C TYR A 409 17.21 -9.86 16.24
N ARG A 410 17.52 -8.62 15.82
CA ARG A 410 18.88 -8.09 15.88
C ARG A 410 19.40 -8.06 17.32
N HIS A 411 18.64 -7.54 18.27
CA HIS A 411 19.09 -7.49 19.67
C HIS A 411 19.17 -8.89 20.28
N TYR A 412 18.30 -9.82 19.92
CA TYR A 412 18.44 -11.23 20.31
C TYR A 412 19.78 -11.84 19.88
N ILE A 413 20.28 -11.49 18.70
CA ILE A 413 21.55 -12.04 18.17
C ILE A 413 22.77 -11.28 18.69
N TYR A 414 22.71 -9.95 18.78
CA TYR A 414 23.90 -9.11 18.98
C TYR A 414 23.96 -8.40 20.34
N ASP A 415 22.86 -8.28 21.07
CA ASP A 415 22.76 -7.45 22.28
C ASP A 415 21.61 -7.91 23.19
N MET A 416 21.88 -8.96 23.97
CA MET A 416 20.90 -9.59 24.84
C MET A 416 20.40 -8.70 25.99
N GLU A 417 21.16 -7.66 26.38
CA GLU A 417 20.74 -6.72 27.41
C GLU A 417 19.60 -5.83 26.90
N ALA A 418 19.67 -5.39 25.64
CA ALA A 418 18.60 -4.63 24.99
C ALA A 418 17.47 -5.53 24.41
N PHE A 419 17.67 -6.84 24.29
CA PHE A 419 16.67 -7.76 23.72
C PHE A 419 15.34 -7.71 24.46
N VAL A 420 15.35 -7.87 25.79
CA VAL A 420 14.12 -7.91 26.59
C VAL A 420 13.29 -6.61 26.46
N PRO A 421 13.85 -5.40 26.65
CA PRO A 421 13.06 -4.17 26.48
C PRO A 421 12.58 -3.96 25.03
N VAL A 422 13.37 -4.32 24.02
CA VAL A 422 12.96 -4.22 22.61
C VAL A 422 11.86 -5.23 22.27
N LEU A 423 11.95 -6.46 22.77
CA LEU A 423 10.91 -7.48 22.61
C LEU A 423 9.60 -7.03 23.25
N ILE A 424 9.65 -6.49 24.47
CA ILE A 424 8.47 -5.93 25.16
C ILE A 424 7.85 -4.81 24.32
N LEU A 425 8.66 -3.88 23.81
CA LEU A 425 8.19 -2.81 22.93
C LEU A 425 7.55 -3.35 21.64
N THR A 426 8.17 -4.36 21.01
CA THR A 426 7.63 -5.03 19.83
C THR A 426 6.27 -5.68 20.11
N ILE A 427 6.14 -6.38 21.25
CA ILE A 427 4.86 -6.94 21.70
C ILE A 427 3.82 -5.83 21.89
N PHE A 428 4.19 -4.72 22.54
CA PHE A 428 3.28 -3.57 22.71
C PHE A 428 2.84 -2.97 21.38
N ILE A 429 3.73 -2.83 20.40
CA ILE A 429 3.40 -2.35 19.05
C ILE A 429 2.39 -3.30 18.40
N TYR A 430 2.61 -4.61 18.46
CA TYR A 430 1.67 -5.59 17.90
C TYR A 430 0.33 -5.62 18.63
N ILE A 431 0.30 -5.45 19.95
CA ILE A 431 -0.95 -5.28 20.71
C ILE A 431 -1.65 -3.99 20.26
N TYR A 432 -0.90 -2.90 20.05
CA TYR A 432 -1.44 -1.63 19.58
C TYR A 432 -2.04 -1.73 18.18
N GLU A 433 -1.49 -2.55 17.28
CA GLU A 433 -2.06 -2.80 15.94
C GLU A 433 -3.49 -3.37 16.00
N PHE A 434 -3.86 -4.15 17.03
CA PHE A 434 -5.24 -4.62 17.20
C PHE A 434 -6.25 -3.48 17.32
N THR A 435 -5.82 -2.29 17.75
CA THR A 435 -6.68 -1.13 17.91
C THR A 435 -7.07 -0.47 16.57
N TYR A 436 -6.58 -0.99 15.43
CA TYR A 436 -7.02 -0.63 14.08
C TYR A 436 -8.24 -1.44 13.59
N ARG A 437 -8.62 -2.51 14.31
CA ARG A 437 -9.78 -3.34 13.96
C ARG A 437 -11.09 -2.56 14.03
N GLY A 438 -12.06 -2.95 13.20
CA GLY A 438 -13.41 -2.37 13.17
C GLY A 438 -13.53 -1.02 12.43
N ASN A 439 -12.51 -0.63 11.65
CA ASN A 439 -12.45 0.63 10.90
C ASN A 439 -12.88 1.87 11.73
N PRO A 440 -12.20 2.17 12.86
CA PRO A 440 -12.64 3.26 13.74
C PRO A 440 -12.70 4.63 13.05
N GLN A 441 -11.93 4.83 11.98
CA GLN A 441 -11.98 6.03 11.15
C GLN A 441 -13.29 6.24 10.39
N GLN A 442 -14.09 5.20 10.20
CA GLN A 442 -15.43 5.27 9.61
C GLN A 442 -16.51 5.06 10.66
N THR A 443 -16.37 4.00 11.47
CA THR A 443 -17.39 3.56 12.44
C THR A 443 -17.37 4.33 13.74
N GLY A 444 -16.23 4.95 14.09
CA GLY A 444 -16.02 5.66 15.36
C GLY A 444 -16.13 4.79 16.58
N CYS A 445 -15.92 3.48 16.44
CA CYS A 445 -15.99 2.53 17.56
C CYS A 445 -15.00 2.83 18.71
N ARG A 446 -14.12 3.82 18.54
CA ARG A 446 -13.14 4.28 19.53
C ARG A 446 -13.44 5.66 20.12
N GLU A 447 -14.58 6.23 19.78
CA GLU A 447 -15.07 7.50 20.33
C GLU A 447 -15.24 7.43 21.85
N ARG A 448 -14.82 8.50 22.54
CA ARG A 448 -14.91 8.60 24.00
C ARG A 448 -15.75 9.80 24.39
N ILE A 449 -16.94 9.52 24.92
CA ILE A 449 -17.88 10.56 25.39
C ILE A 449 -17.23 11.51 26.40
N SER A 450 -16.35 11.01 27.28
CA SER A 450 -15.64 11.85 28.25
C SER A 450 -14.66 12.85 27.64
N TRP A 451 -14.17 12.60 26.43
CA TRP A 451 -13.29 13.52 25.70
C TRP A 451 -14.09 14.56 24.93
N VAL A 452 -15.20 14.13 24.32
CA VAL A 452 -16.12 15.03 23.60
C VAL A 452 -16.81 16.00 24.55
N THR A 453 -17.29 15.50 25.68
CA THR A 453 -18.09 16.29 26.65
C THR A 453 -17.27 16.85 27.81
N GLY A 454 -16.08 16.31 28.07
CA GLY A 454 -15.21 16.73 29.17
C GLY A 454 -14.57 18.10 28.95
N ARG A 455 -14.14 18.73 30.04
CA ARG A 455 -13.25 19.90 29.96
C ARG A 455 -11.82 19.44 29.84
N SER A 456 -11.07 20.06 28.93
CA SER A 456 -9.67 19.76 28.69
C SER A 456 -8.84 21.00 28.92
N PHE A 457 -7.86 20.91 29.82
CA PHE A 457 -6.88 21.97 30.05
C PHE A 457 -6.19 22.42 28.75
N LEU A 458 -5.98 21.50 27.82
CA LEU A 458 -5.39 21.79 26.51
C LEU A 458 -6.30 22.68 25.67
N VAL A 459 -7.59 22.35 25.59
CA VAL A 459 -8.58 23.15 24.84
C VAL A 459 -8.68 24.56 25.43
N ASP A 460 -8.74 24.69 26.76
CA ASP A 460 -8.80 26.00 27.43
C ASP A 460 -7.54 26.84 27.17
N THR A 461 -6.37 26.18 27.18
CA THR A 461 -5.08 26.84 26.90
C THR A 461 -5.01 27.31 25.45
N VAL A 462 -5.44 26.48 24.51
CA VAL A 462 -5.46 26.79 23.08
C VAL A 462 -6.45 27.93 22.80
N GLN A 463 -7.64 27.91 23.40
CA GLN A 463 -8.62 28.99 23.28
C GLN A 463 -8.05 30.33 23.79
N LYS A 464 -7.37 30.33 24.94
CA LYS A 464 -6.69 31.51 25.50
C LYS A 464 -5.53 31.99 24.62
N TYR A 465 -4.80 31.06 24.00
CA TYR A 465 -3.67 31.39 23.13
C TYR A 465 -4.14 32.15 21.88
N PHE A 466 -5.21 31.69 21.23
CA PHE A 466 -5.74 32.27 19.99
C PHE A 466 -6.84 33.32 20.18
N ASN A 467 -7.26 33.60 21.42
CA ASN A 467 -8.39 34.49 21.72
C ASN A 467 -9.63 34.19 20.86
N GLY A 468 -9.99 32.91 20.72
CA GLY A 468 -11.00 32.46 19.76
C GLY A 468 -12.41 32.93 20.09
N LYS A 469 -12.86 34.04 19.50
CA LYS A 469 -14.24 34.56 19.63
C LYS A 469 -15.15 33.81 18.65
N ILE A 470 -16.16 33.12 19.17
CA ILE A 470 -17.20 32.47 18.38
C ILE A 470 -18.44 33.39 18.28
N ILE A 471 -18.90 33.67 17.07
CA ILE A 471 -20.11 34.44 16.76
C ILE A 471 -21.14 33.48 16.16
N ARG A 472 -22.36 33.51 16.70
CA ARG A 472 -23.49 32.69 16.24
C ARG A 472 -24.50 33.56 15.51
N MET A 473 -24.83 33.25 14.25
CA MET A 473 -25.90 33.92 13.52
C MET A 473 -27.28 33.37 13.87
N ALA A 474 -27.43 32.04 13.88
CA ALA A 474 -28.67 31.35 14.21
C ALA A 474 -28.45 30.21 15.22
N PRO A 475 -29.47 29.86 16.03
CA PRO A 475 -29.42 28.64 16.84
C PRO A 475 -29.38 27.39 15.95
N LEU A 476 -28.69 26.34 16.41
CA LEU A 476 -28.76 25.00 15.82
C LEU A 476 -29.61 24.11 16.73
N ASP A 477 -30.65 23.51 16.18
CA ASP A 477 -31.49 22.54 16.89
C ASP A 477 -30.71 21.23 17.09
N PRO A 478 -30.41 20.81 18.35
CA PRO A 478 -29.63 19.60 18.62
C PRO A 478 -30.33 18.30 18.18
N GLU A 479 -31.63 18.32 17.91
CA GLU A 479 -32.37 17.17 17.40
C GLU A 479 -32.26 17.00 15.87
N LYS A 480 -31.71 18.01 15.18
CA LYS A 480 -31.48 18.00 13.73
C LYS A 480 -30.01 17.72 13.39
N GLN A 481 -29.81 17.23 12.18
CA GLN A 481 -28.47 17.06 11.60
C GLN A 481 -28.06 18.28 10.80
N TYR A 482 -26.76 18.53 10.74
CA TYR A 482 -26.17 19.57 9.91
C TYR A 482 -24.84 19.12 9.31
N VAL A 483 -24.54 19.68 8.15
CA VAL A 483 -23.22 19.63 7.52
C VAL A 483 -22.56 20.99 7.74
N LEU A 484 -21.69 21.08 8.74
CA LEU A 484 -20.92 22.29 9.01
C LEU A 484 -19.69 22.32 8.11
N SER A 485 -19.58 23.35 7.29
CA SER A 485 -18.51 23.51 6.31
C SER A 485 -17.62 24.70 6.71
N PHE A 486 -16.44 24.38 7.22
CA PHE A 486 -15.46 25.30 7.77
C PHE A 486 -14.51 25.84 6.70
N HIS A 487 -14.33 27.17 6.67
CA HIS A 487 -13.48 27.87 5.73
C HIS A 487 -12.66 28.98 6.40
N PRO A 488 -11.43 29.26 5.95
CA PRO A 488 -10.62 28.44 5.06
C PRO A 488 -9.88 27.32 5.83
N HIS A 489 -9.20 26.42 5.14
CA HIS A 489 -8.36 25.36 5.68
C HIS A 489 -7.04 25.89 6.26
N GLY A 490 -6.49 26.96 5.68
CA GLY A 490 -5.13 27.41 5.96
C GLY A 490 -4.08 26.32 5.68
N ILE A 491 -2.89 26.43 6.30
CA ILE A 491 -1.87 25.37 6.21
C ILE A 491 -2.33 24.12 6.98
N MET A 492 -2.80 24.29 8.20
CA MET A 492 -3.58 23.30 8.94
C MET A 492 -4.80 24.01 9.53
N PRO A 493 -6.00 23.40 9.50
CA PRO A 493 -7.20 23.98 10.08
C PRO A 493 -7.13 23.76 11.60
N ILE A 494 -6.27 24.50 12.28
CA ILE A 494 -6.01 24.31 13.72
C ILE A 494 -7.26 24.65 14.53
N SER A 495 -8.01 25.68 14.14
CA SER A 495 -9.15 26.11 14.95
C SER A 495 -10.31 25.12 14.96
N VAL A 496 -10.52 24.40 13.86
CA VAL A 496 -11.54 23.34 13.78
C VAL A 496 -11.33 22.26 14.84
N MET A 497 -10.07 22.01 15.24
CA MET A 497 -9.70 20.93 16.17
C MET A 497 -10.09 21.21 17.62
N TRP A 498 -10.36 22.47 17.97
CA TRP A 498 -10.75 22.85 19.34
C TRP A 498 -12.08 23.61 19.42
N LEU A 499 -12.59 24.15 18.30
CA LEU A 499 -13.78 25.00 18.21
C LEU A 499 -14.96 24.49 19.06
N GLN A 500 -15.42 23.27 18.77
CA GLN A 500 -16.63 22.71 19.38
C GLN A 500 -16.44 22.19 20.82
N PHE A 501 -15.20 22.17 21.32
CA PHE A 501 -14.88 21.67 22.66
C PHE A 501 -14.81 22.78 23.71
N THR A 502 -14.85 24.06 23.29
CA THR A 502 -14.77 25.23 24.16
C THR A 502 -16.04 25.46 25.00
N ASP A 503 -15.90 26.13 26.14
CA ASP A 503 -17.04 26.57 26.96
C ASP A 503 -17.95 27.56 26.21
N GLN A 504 -17.37 28.39 25.30
CA GLN A 504 -18.13 29.33 24.50
C GLN A 504 -19.04 28.61 23.51
N TRP A 505 -18.55 27.56 22.84
CA TRP A 505 -19.36 26.73 21.95
C TRP A 505 -20.55 26.12 22.69
N ARG A 506 -20.32 25.52 23.86
CA ARG A 506 -21.40 24.88 24.65
C ARG A 506 -22.49 25.86 25.09
N LYS A 507 -22.15 27.14 25.28
CA LYS A 507 -23.12 28.20 25.59
C LYS A 507 -23.92 28.63 24.36
N LEU A 508 -23.28 28.69 23.19
CA LEU A 508 -23.91 29.11 21.94
C LEU A 508 -24.73 28.00 21.27
N PHE A 509 -24.27 26.76 21.39
CA PHE A 509 -24.84 25.56 20.77
C PHE A 509 -24.96 24.44 21.83
N PRO A 510 -25.90 24.57 22.79
CA PRO A 510 -26.06 23.59 23.85
C PRO A 510 -26.46 22.22 23.27
N ASN A 511 -25.85 21.16 23.78
CA ASN A 511 -26.08 19.76 23.37
C ASN A 511 -25.83 19.48 21.88
N PHE A 512 -25.07 20.32 21.18
CA PHE A 512 -24.76 20.15 19.78
C PHE A 512 -23.32 19.69 19.58
N TYR A 513 -23.14 18.68 18.73
CA TYR A 513 -21.84 18.10 18.38
C TYR A 513 -21.84 17.61 16.93
N ALA A 514 -20.72 17.81 16.23
CA ALA A 514 -20.52 17.35 14.88
C ALA A 514 -19.19 16.59 14.74
N HIS A 515 -19.19 15.45 14.07
CA HIS A 515 -17.98 14.67 13.86
C HIS A 515 -17.04 15.39 12.89
N ILE A 516 -15.83 15.69 13.35
CA ILE A 516 -14.82 16.37 12.53
C ILE A 516 -14.31 15.38 11.48
N LEU A 517 -14.44 15.73 10.21
CA LEU A 517 -13.93 14.95 9.09
C LEU A 517 -12.49 15.39 8.78
N THR A 518 -11.51 14.50 9.01
CA THR A 518 -10.09 14.81 8.80
C THR A 518 -9.44 13.93 7.72
N ALA A 519 -8.26 14.33 7.27
CA ALA A 519 -7.54 13.62 6.23
C ALA A 519 -7.26 12.16 6.65
N SER A 520 -7.58 11.20 5.79
CA SER A 520 -7.45 9.77 6.08
C SER A 520 -6.05 9.34 6.54
N VAL A 521 -4.99 10.05 6.15
CA VAL A 521 -3.60 9.79 6.59
C VAL A 521 -3.42 9.97 8.10
N LEU A 522 -4.11 10.94 8.72
CA LEU A 522 -4.01 11.18 10.16
C LEU A 522 -4.64 10.03 10.96
N HIS A 523 -5.63 9.36 10.37
CA HIS A 523 -6.23 8.16 10.93
C HIS A 523 -5.37 6.90 10.77
N GLN A 524 -4.12 7.03 10.32
CA GLN A 524 -3.15 5.94 10.23
C GLN A 524 -1.89 6.19 11.06
N MET A 525 -1.64 7.43 11.48
CA MET A 525 -0.49 7.77 12.31
C MET A 525 -0.79 7.41 13.77
N PRO A 526 -0.01 6.52 14.42
CA PRO A 526 -0.17 6.23 15.84
C PRO A 526 -0.19 7.49 16.69
N LEU A 527 -0.91 7.47 17.82
CA LEU A 527 -1.16 8.61 18.71
C LEU A 527 -2.04 9.71 18.11
N ALA A 528 -1.71 10.24 16.93
CA ALA A 528 -2.52 11.25 16.24
C ALA A 528 -3.92 10.69 15.94
N ARG A 529 -3.98 9.46 15.41
CA ARG A 529 -5.22 8.72 15.21
C ARG A 529 -6.01 8.52 16.50
N ASP A 530 -5.35 8.17 17.61
CA ASP A 530 -6.02 7.90 18.87
C ASP A 530 -6.68 9.17 19.42
N ILE A 531 -5.97 10.30 19.37
CA ILE A 531 -6.53 11.61 19.77
C ILE A 531 -7.75 11.93 18.92
N LEU A 532 -7.63 11.84 17.59
CA LEU A 532 -8.74 12.07 16.66
C LEU A 532 -9.95 11.17 16.96
N HIS A 533 -9.71 9.87 17.12
CA HIS A 533 -10.77 8.89 17.37
C HIS A 533 -11.41 9.08 18.73
N PHE A 534 -10.66 9.45 19.78
CA PHE A 534 -11.24 9.73 21.10
C PHE A 534 -12.17 10.94 21.06
N TYR A 535 -11.84 11.95 20.26
CA TYR A 535 -12.70 13.09 19.94
C TYR A 535 -13.74 12.79 18.85
N GLY A 536 -13.99 11.52 18.51
CA GLY A 536 -15.05 11.11 17.58
C GLY A 536 -14.84 11.51 16.11
N SER A 537 -13.64 11.95 15.74
CA SER A 537 -13.32 12.34 14.36
C SER A 537 -13.37 11.15 13.40
N ARG A 538 -13.87 11.40 12.19
CA ARG A 538 -13.96 10.42 11.09
C ARG A 538 -13.12 10.86 9.90
N GLU A 539 -12.83 9.95 8.99
CA GLU A 539 -12.09 10.30 7.79
C GLU A 539 -12.97 11.04 6.77
N VAL A 540 -12.37 11.95 6.00
CA VAL A 540 -13.05 12.71 4.94
C VAL A 540 -13.21 11.89 3.66
N THR A 541 -13.97 10.78 3.75
CA THR A 541 -14.35 9.95 2.60
C THR A 541 -15.86 10.00 2.38
N ARG A 542 -16.32 9.73 1.14
CA ARG A 542 -17.75 9.66 0.82
C ARG A 542 -18.48 8.69 1.75
N ASN A 543 -17.86 7.55 2.04
CA ASN A 543 -18.47 6.48 2.84
C ASN A 543 -18.59 6.86 4.31
N ALA A 544 -17.52 7.41 4.92
CA ALA A 544 -17.58 7.85 6.30
C ALA A 544 -18.60 8.99 6.47
N PHE A 545 -18.60 9.95 5.55
CA PHE A 545 -19.57 11.05 5.53
C PHE A 545 -21.01 10.52 5.45
N ALA A 546 -21.31 9.69 4.45
CA ALA A 546 -22.65 9.12 4.27
C ALA A 546 -23.05 8.25 5.47
N TYR A 547 -22.15 7.45 6.00
CA TYR A 547 -22.38 6.61 7.19
C TYR A 547 -22.77 7.46 8.41
N THR A 548 -22.04 8.55 8.68
CA THR A 548 -22.37 9.48 9.78
C THR A 548 -23.74 10.12 9.57
N LEU A 549 -24.06 10.59 8.35
CA LEU A 549 -25.38 11.16 8.08
C LEU A 549 -26.50 10.12 8.22
N GLN A 550 -26.29 8.88 7.80
CA GLN A 550 -27.27 7.79 7.92
C GLN A 550 -27.58 7.41 9.39
N ASN A 551 -26.61 7.56 10.30
CA ASN A 551 -26.81 7.36 11.74
C ASN A 551 -27.56 8.51 12.45
N LYS A 552 -27.96 9.49 11.65
CA LYS A 552 -28.51 10.78 12.06
C LYS A 552 -27.56 11.64 12.91
N GLU A 553 -26.29 11.65 12.57
CA GLU A 553 -25.26 12.45 13.23
C GLU A 553 -24.84 13.63 12.32
N SER A 554 -24.33 14.71 12.92
CA SER A 554 -23.83 15.89 12.18
C SER A 554 -22.35 15.75 11.83
N VAL A 555 -21.91 16.40 10.75
CA VAL A 555 -20.50 16.41 10.32
C VAL A 555 -19.94 17.83 10.27
N LEU A 556 -18.66 17.98 10.61
CA LEU A 556 -17.88 19.21 10.46
C LEU A 556 -16.72 18.93 9.51
N LEU A 557 -16.70 19.53 8.34
CA LEU A 557 -15.64 19.34 7.34
C LEU A 557 -15.00 20.65 6.94
N VAL A 558 -13.82 20.56 6.31
CA VAL A 558 -13.09 21.70 5.77
C VAL A 558 -12.97 21.51 4.24
N PRO A 559 -13.91 22.04 3.43
CA PRO A 559 -14.00 21.71 2.02
C PRO A 559 -12.75 22.08 1.21
N GLY A 560 -12.07 23.18 1.55
CA GLY A 560 -10.90 23.66 0.81
C GLY A 560 -9.74 22.67 0.74
N GLY A 561 -9.51 21.93 1.83
CA GLY A 561 -8.52 20.86 1.90
C GLY A 561 -7.14 21.26 1.39
N GLN A 562 -6.56 20.38 0.56
CA GLN A 562 -5.20 20.58 0.04
C GLN A 562 -5.08 21.74 -0.96
N ALA A 563 -6.17 22.16 -1.60
CA ALA A 563 -6.12 23.24 -2.58
C ALA A 563 -5.82 24.59 -1.91
N GLU A 564 -6.52 24.90 -0.81
CA GLU A 564 -6.25 26.10 -0.02
C GLU A 564 -4.90 26.04 0.69
N MET A 565 -4.50 24.87 1.22
CA MET A 565 -3.20 24.68 1.87
C MET A 565 -2.02 25.02 0.96
N LEU A 566 -2.09 24.71 -0.35
CA LEU A 566 -1.01 24.98 -1.30
C LEU A 566 -0.89 26.46 -1.67
N GLU A 567 -1.99 27.20 -1.63
CA GLU A 567 -2.06 28.61 -2.01
C GLU A 567 -1.96 29.54 -0.78
N GLN A 568 -1.96 28.97 0.43
CA GLN A 568 -1.97 29.73 1.68
C GLN A 568 -0.66 30.46 1.95
N ARG A 569 -0.78 31.75 2.27
CA ARG A 569 0.30 32.62 2.75
C ARG A 569 -0.25 33.62 3.77
N SER A 570 0.43 33.75 4.90
CA SER A 570 0.12 34.77 5.91
C SER A 570 0.48 36.18 5.43
N ALA A 571 -0.02 37.19 6.15
CA ALA A 571 0.15 38.61 5.88
C ALA A 571 -0.39 39.11 4.53
N GLN A 572 -1.20 38.31 3.83
CA GLN A 572 -1.86 38.73 2.59
C GLN A 572 -3.13 39.55 2.85
N LYS A 573 -3.69 39.49 4.06
CA LYS A 573 -5.01 40.09 4.38
C LYS A 573 -6.10 39.58 3.44
N GLU A 574 -6.02 38.30 3.08
CA GLU A 574 -6.99 37.63 2.22
C GLU A 574 -7.50 36.38 2.93
N VAL A 575 -8.82 36.21 2.93
CA VAL A 575 -9.46 34.94 3.25
C VAL A 575 -9.69 34.21 1.94
N ARG A 576 -8.85 33.21 1.65
CA ARG A 576 -8.85 32.51 0.37
C ARG A 576 -9.65 31.21 0.49
N VAL A 577 -10.73 31.09 -0.26
CA VAL A 577 -11.68 29.97 -0.16
C VAL A 577 -11.79 29.26 -1.50
N TYR A 578 -11.55 27.95 -1.53
CA TYR A 578 -11.58 27.13 -2.73
C TYR A 578 -12.98 26.60 -3.02
N THR A 579 -13.48 26.93 -4.20
CA THR A 579 -14.90 26.74 -4.54
C THR A 579 -15.19 25.50 -5.36
N HIS A 580 -14.18 24.86 -5.97
CA HIS A 580 -14.42 23.76 -6.91
C HIS A 580 -14.86 22.44 -6.25
N HIS A 581 -14.66 22.25 -4.95
CA HIS A 581 -15.08 21.03 -4.26
C HIS A 581 -16.59 21.00 -4.00
N LYS A 582 -17.36 20.38 -4.89
CA LYS A 582 -18.84 20.29 -4.80
C LYS A 582 -19.37 19.04 -4.11
N GLY A 583 -18.49 18.11 -3.70
CA GLY A 583 -18.88 16.81 -3.16
C GLY A 583 -19.69 16.86 -1.85
N PHE A 584 -19.38 17.80 -0.96
CA PHE A 584 -20.10 17.96 0.31
C PHE A 584 -21.53 18.48 0.11
N ILE A 585 -21.73 19.35 -0.89
CA ILE A 585 -23.04 19.86 -1.28
C ILE A 585 -23.87 18.73 -1.88
N ARG A 586 -23.27 17.93 -2.76
CA ARG A 586 -23.90 16.73 -3.30
C ARG A 586 -24.38 15.79 -2.20
N LEU A 587 -23.52 15.49 -1.22
CA LEU A 587 -23.88 14.62 -0.09
C LEU A 587 -24.97 15.21 0.81
N ALA A 588 -24.95 16.52 1.04
CA ALA A 588 -26.00 17.23 1.78
C ALA A 588 -27.36 17.12 1.09
N ILE A 589 -27.41 17.32 -0.24
CA ILE A 589 -28.63 17.16 -1.05
C ILE A 589 -29.09 15.69 -1.07
N GLU A 590 -28.14 14.74 -1.26
CA GLU A 590 -28.43 13.30 -1.25
C GLU A 590 -29.13 12.86 0.05
N HIS A 591 -28.84 13.51 1.19
CA HIS A 591 -29.40 13.17 2.50
C HIS A 591 -30.45 14.17 3.01
N GLY A 592 -30.68 15.28 2.30
CA GLY A 592 -31.59 16.35 2.75
C GLY A 592 -31.13 17.02 4.05
N VAL A 593 -29.81 17.13 4.27
CA VAL A 593 -29.24 17.68 5.51
C VAL A 593 -28.79 19.13 5.28
N PRO A 594 -29.24 20.11 6.10
CA PRO A 594 -28.87 21.51 5.94
C PRO A 594 -27.35 21.77 5.99
N LEU A 595 -26.89 22.72 5.17
CA LEU A 595 -25.50 23.18 5.14
C LEU A 595 -25.32 24.40 6.06
N VAL A 596 -24.31 24.39 6.91
CA VAL A 596 -23.98 25.53 7.79
C VAL A 596 -22.59 26.07 7.42
N PRO A 597 -22.48 27.24 6.78
CA PRO A 597 -21.18 27.87 6.52
C PRO A 597 -20.54 28.33 7.84
N VAL A 598 -19.27 27.98 8.04
CA VAL A 598 -18.46 28.43 9.17
C VAL A 598 -17.22 29.13 8.63
N LEU A 599 -17.01 30.38 9.02
CA LEU A 599 -15.93 31.23 8.51
C LEU A 599 -14.96 31.65 9.63
N SER A 600 -13.68 31.36 9.45
CA SER A 600 -12.57 31.79 10.32
C SER A 600 -11.72 32.84 9.59
N PHE A 601 -11.67 34.07 10.10
CA PHE A 601 -11.04 35.18 9.36
C PHE A 601 -9.50 35.10 9.33
N ASN A 602 -8.88 34.61 10.40
CA ASN A 602 -7.42 34.64 10.57
C ASN A 602 -6.78 33.24 10.60
N GLU A 603 -7.49 32.20 10.15
CA GLU A 603 -6.96 30.84 10.07
C GLU A 603 -5.63 30.80 9.29
N GLY A 604 -5.60 31.54 8.18
CA GLY A 604 -4.45 31.64 7.30
C GLY A 604 -3.23 32.36 7.86
N GLU A 605 -3.39 33.12 8.95
CA GLU A 605 -2.29 33.88 9.56
C GLU A 605 -1.47 33.05 10.55
N MET A 606 -2.01 31.91 11.00
CA MET A 606 -1.40 31.07 12.03
C MET A 606 -0.04 30.49 11.63
N MET A 607 0.09 30.07 10.37
CA MET A 607 1.28 29.38 9.88
C MET A 607 1.46 29.60 8.39
N ASP A 608 2.72 29.55 7.98
CA ASP A 608 3.12 29.36 6.59
C ASP A 608 3.72 27.97 6.40
N ASN A 609 3.99 27.61 5.15
CA ASN A 609 4.76 26.43 4.81
C ASN A 609 5.87 26.81 3.83
N VAL A 610 6.97 26.03 3.84
CA VAL A 610 8.04 26.14 2.85
C VAL A 610 7.44 26.07 1.45
N GLN A 611 7.69 27.09 0.63
CA GLN A 611 7.06 27.26 -0.67
C GLN A 611 7.86 26.50 -1.73
N ALA A 612 7.28 25.41 -2.23
CA ALA A 612 7.85 24.63 -3.33
C ALA A 612 6.72 24.16 -4.27
N PRO A 613 5.95 25.07 -4.89
CA PRO A 613 4.64 24.78 -5.46
C PRO A 613 4.67 23.72 -6.57
N MET A 614 5.71 23.70 -7.43
CA MET A 614 5.84 22.67 -8.47
C MET A 614 6.04 21.28 -7.87
N MET A 615 6.89 21.18 -6.84
CA MET A 615 7.18 19.92 -6.14
C MET A 615 5.96 19.48 -5.33
N GLN A 616 5.39 20.39 -4.54
CA GLN A 616 4.21 20.14 -3.72
C GLN A 616 3.01 19.70 -4.56
N ARG A 617 2.70 20.38 -5.68
CA ARG A 617 1.64 19.97 -6.61
C ARG A 617 1.92 18.60 -7.23
N TRP A 618 3.17 18.30 -7.57
CA TRP A 618 3.56 16.98 -8.07
C TRP A 618 3.33 15.89 -7.01
N PHE A 619 3.76 16.13 -5.77
CA PHE A 619 3.61 15.21 -4.64
C PHE A 619 2.14 15.05 -4.24
N VAL A 620 1.32 16.10 -4.28
CA VAL A 620 -0.14 15.99 -4.11
C VAL A 620 -0.74 15.13 -5.21
N LYS A 621 -0.44 15.41 -6.49
CA LYS A 621 -0.97 14.65 -7.63
C LYS A 621 -0.56 13.19 -7.62
N LYS A 622 0.63 12.86 -7.12
CA LYS A 622 1.19 11.50 -7.14
C LYS A 622 0.97 10.73 -5.83
N LEU A 623 1.06 11.41 -4.70
CA LEU A 623 1.11 10.81 -3.36
C LEU A 623 0.03 11.36 -2.41
N ALA A 624 -0.82 12.32 -2.82
CA ALA A 624 -1.81 13.04 -2.01
C ALA A 624 -1.27 13.60 -0.68
N PHE A 625 0.00 13.97 -0.67
CA PHE A 625 0.64 14.68 0.41
C PHE A 625 1.56 15.74 -0.20
N PRO A 626 1.56 17.00 0.27
CA PRO A 626 2.36 18.07 -0.32
C PRO A 626 3.81 18.08 0.20
N PHE A 627 4.76 17.39 -0.42
CA PHE A 627 6.17 17.49 -0.02
C PHE A 627 6.92 18.58 -0.83
N PRO A 628 7.78 19.40 -0.21
CA PRO A 628 8.04 19.52 1.23
C PRO A 628 6.86 20.10 2.02
N TYR A 629 6.62 19.56 3.21
CA TYR A 629 5.62 20.03 4.18
C TYR A 629 6.30 20.31 5.51
N PHE A 630 6.74 21.55 5.70
CA PHE A 630 7.41 22.02 6.90
C PHE A 630 6.68 23.28 7.38
N PRO A 631 5.51 23.13 8.03
CA PRO A 631 4.75 24.27 8.51
C PRO A 631 5.53 25.00 9.60
N TYR A 632 5.53 26.33 9.54
CA TYR A 632 6.21 27.19 10.51
C TYR A 632 5.36 28.41 10.87
N GLY A 633 5.53 28.89 12.10
CA GLY A 633 4.85 30.08 12.61
C GLY A 633 5.80 30.95 13.43
N ARG A 634 5.72 30.83 14.75
CA ARG A 634 6.51 31.65 15.69
C ARG A 634 7.99 31.28 15.62
N GLY A 635 8.84 32.26 15.30
CA GLY A 635 10.30 32.08 15.27
C GLY A 635 10.77 31.01 14.27
N LEU A 636 10.01 30.78 13.18
CA LEU A 636 10.24 29.70 12.20
C LEU A 636 10.13 28.28 12.76
N LEU A 637 9.58 28.12 13.97
CA LEU A 637 9.30 26.82 14.58
C LEU A 637 7.90 26.33 14.16
N PRO A 638 7.60 25.02 14.27
CA PRO A 638 6.27 24.44 14.04
C PRO A 638 5.30 24.77 15.18
N ILE A 639 5.27 26.04 15.60
CA ILE A 639 4.41 26.59 16.64
C ILE A 639 3.55 27.68 15.99
N PRO A 640 2.22 27.57 15.99
CA PRO A 640 1.35 28.58 15.40
C PRO A 640 1.59 29.98 15.99
N ARG A 641 1.49 31.00 15.14
CA ARG A 641 1.56 32.40 15.56
C ARG A 641 0.40 32.71 16.51
N LYS A 642 0.65 33.60 17.47
CA LYS A 642 -0.38 34.13 18.36
C LYS A 642 -1.19 35.18 17.60
N VAL A 643 -2.32 34.76 17.02
CA VAL A 643 -3.24 35.61 16.27
C VAL A 643 -4.65 35.47 16.84
N ASN A 644 -5.45 36.53 16.76
CA ASN A 644 -6.86 36.51 17.16
C ASN A 644 -7.68 35.76 16.10
N ILE A 645 -8.48 34.76 16.50
CA ILE A 645 -9.24 33.91 15.57
C ILE A 645 -10.74 34.08 15.78
N PRO A 646 -11.36 35.09 15.15
CA PRO A 646 -12.80 35.22 15.16
C PRO A 646 -13.41 34.21 14.18
N ILE A 647 -14.36 33.43 14.67
CA ILE A 647 -15.06 32.38 13.92
C ILE A 647 -16.55 32.69 13.94
N VAL A 648 -17.16 32.80 12.76
CA VAL A 648 -18.60 32.99 12.61
C VAL A 648 -19.23 31.69 12.15
N VAL A 649 -20.24 31.23 12.90
CA VAL A 649 -21.11 30.12 12.51
C VAL A 649 -22.38 30.71 11.90
N GLY A 650 -22.56 30.45 10.60
CA GLY A 650 -23.64 30.98 9.78
C GLY A 650 -25.00 30.35 10.06
N GLU A 651 -25.99 30.79 9.29
CA GLU A 651 -27.34 30.24 9.34
C GLU A 651 -27.44 28.92 8.56
N PRO A 652 -28.26 27.96 9.01
CA PRO A 652 -28.53 26.75 8.24
C PRO A 652 -29.19 27.06 6.89
N LEU A 653 -28.51 26.66 5.81
CA LEU A 653 -29.05 26.65 4.46
C LEU A 653 -29.77 25.33 4.22
N GLU A 654 -31.11 25.38 4.21
CA GLU A 654 -31.95 24.24 3.85
C GLU A 654 -31.68 23.79 2.41
N VAL A 655 -31.61 22.47 2.21
CA VAL A 655 -31.35 21.84 0.91
C VAL A 655 -32.45 20.84 0.57
N PRO A 656 -32.81 20.66 -0.71
CA PRO A 656 -33.77 19.63 -1.07
C PRO A 656 -33.16 18.24 -0.82
N HIS A 657 -34.01 17.27 -0.48
CA HIS A 657 -33.62 15.86 -0.47
C HIS A 657 -33.81 15.27 -1.88
N ILE A 658 -32.71 14.98 -2.57
CA ILE A 658 -32.72 14.39 -3.92
C ILE A 658 -31.77 13.20 -3.91
N PRO A 659 -32.25 11.93 -3.95
CA PRO A 659 -31.39 10.75 -3.84
C PRO A 659 -30.27 10.64 -4.90
N LYS A 660 -30.51 11.19 -6.10
CA LYS A 660 -29.53 11.28 -7.19
C LYS A 660 -29.54 12.71 -7.74
N PRO A 661 -28.86 13.67 -7.11
CA PRO A 661 -28.90 15.06 -7.53
C PRO A 661 -28.15 15.25 -8.85
N THR A 662 -28.72 16.03 -9.75
CA THR A 662 -28.05 16.42 -10.99
C THR A 662 -26.95 17.44 -10.71
N GLN A 663 -26.06 17.67 -11.68
CA GLN A 663 -25.04 18.72 -11.52
C GLN A 663 -25.66 20.12 -11.39
N ASP A 664 -26.80 20.37 -12.03
CA ASP A 664 -27.54 21.63 -11.93
C ASP A 664 -28.15 21.83 -10.53
N ASP A 665 -28.68 20.78 -9.91
CA ASP A 665 -29.15 20.82 -8.51
C ASP A 665 -28.01 21.21 -7.55
N VAL A 666 -26.83 20.59 -7.75
CA VAL A 666 -25.64 20.88 -6.96
C VAL A 666 -25.16 22.32 -7.19
N ASP A 667 -25.16 22.80 -8.43
CA ASP A 667 -24.68 24.15 -8.79
C ASP A 667 -25.58 25.26 -8.25
N LYS A 668 -26.91 25.03 -8.22
CA LYS A 668 -27.87 25.95 -7.58
C LYS A 668 -27.62 26.10 -6.09
N VAL A 669 -27.42 25.00 -5.37
CA VAL A 669 -27.13 25.04 -3.92
C VAL A 669 -25.72 25.60 -3.66
N HIS A 670 -24.75 25.25 -4.49
CA HIS A 670 -23.38 25.80 -4.46
C HIS A 670 -23.37 27.32 -4.54
N THR A 671 -24.09 27.90 -5.50
CA THR A 671 -24.20 29.35 -5.66
C THR A 671 -24.79 30.00 -4.41
N LYS A 672 -25.88 29.46 -3.87
CA LYS A 672 -26.50 29.96 -2.63
C LYS A 672 -25.57 29.85 -1.42
N TYR A 673 -24.84 28.75 -1.32
CA TYR A 673 -23.92 28.48 -0.21
C TYR A 673 -22.77 29.49 -0.17
N PHE A 674 -22.12 29.76 -1.30
CA PHE A 674 -21.03 30.73 -1.34
C PHE A 674 -21.49 32.18 -1.23
N ALA A 675 -22.71 32.50 -1.68
CA ALA A 675 -23.33 33.80 -1.40
C ALA A 675 -23.57 34.01 0.11
N ALA A 676 -24.04 32.98 0.83
CA ALA A 676 -24.18 33.05 2.29
C ALA A 676 -22.82 33.19 3.00
N LEU A 677 -21.76 32.53 2.50
CA LEU A 677 -20.41 32.69 3.03
C LEU A 677 -19.86 34.11 2.81
N GLU A 678 -20.12 34.71 1.64
CA GLU A 678 -19.77 36.09 1.34
C GLU A 678 -20.53 37.09 2.23
N GLU A 679 -21.82 36.86 2.47
CA GLU A 679 -22.62 37.66 3.40
C GLU A 679 -22.02 37.66 4.81
N ILE A 680 -21.61 36.50 5.32
CA ILE A 680 -20.92 36.37 6.61
C ILE A 680 -19.66 37.24 6.64
N PHE A 681 -18.83 37.16 5.59
CA PHE A 681 -17.61 37.93 5.50
C PHE A 681 -17.88 39.43 5.53
N VAL A 682 -18.77 39.91 4.65
CA VAL A 682 -19.11 41.34 4.53
C VAL A 682 -19.70 41.88 5.83
N LYS A 683 -20.58 41.12 6.49
CA LYS A 683 -21.28 41.53 7.70
C LYS A 683 -20.34 41.66 8.91
N TYR A 684 -19.38 40.76 9.06
CA TYR A 684 -18.60 40.66 10.29
C TYR A 684 -17.15 41.15 10.17
N LYS A 685 -16.59 41.35 8.96
CA LYS A 685 -15.18 41.72 8.79
C LYS A 685 -14.76 42.95 9.60
N ASP A 686 -15.61 43.97 9.68
CA ASP A 686 -15.30 45.21 10.40
C ASP A 686 -15.39 45.02 11.92
N GLU A 687 -16.42 44.30 12.39
CA GLU A 687 -16.61 44.00 13.82
C GLU A 687 -15.43 43.20 14.40
N VAL A 688 -14.87 42.29 13.61
CA VAL A 688 -13.82 41.37 14.06
C VAL A 688 -12.39 41.89 13.83
N GLY A 689 -12.25 43.13 13.33
CA GLY A 689 -10.96 43.79 13.12
C GLY A 689 -10.24 43.38 11.82
N CYS A 690 -10.98 42.90 10.82
CA CYS A 690 -10.50 42.48 9.51
C CYS A 690 -11.11 43.33 8.37
N GLY A 691 -11.45 44.60 8.62
CA GLY A 691 -12.12 45.46 7.63
C GLY A 691 -11.31 45.70 6.35
N ASP A 692 -9.98 45.61 6.46
CA ASP A 692 -9.01 45.70 5.36
C ASP A 692 -8.74 44.36 4.66
N TYR A 693 -9.37 43.26 5.11
CA TYR A 693 -9.25 41.97 4.47
C TYR A 693 -10.16 41.86 3.24
N LYS A 694 -9.81 40.97 2.32
CA LYS A 694 -10.64 40.59 1.17
C LYS A 694 -10.98 39.10 1.21
N LEU A 695 -12.22 38.76 0.89
CA LEU A 695 -12.61 37.38 0.58
C LEU A 695 -12.25 37.11 -0.88
N VAL A 696 -11.50 36.04 -1.13
CA VAL A 696 -11.08 35.65 -2.48
C VAL A 696 -11.50 34.21 -2.73
N PHE A 697 -12.44 34.03 -3.65
CA PHE A 697 -12.80 32.72 -4.15
C PHE A 697 -11.76 32.23 -5.16
N ILE A 698 -11.20 31.04 -4.92
CA ILE A 698 -10.15 30.39 -5.74
C ILE A 698 -10.59 29.02 -6.27
#